data_AF-A0A9W7J7Y8-F1
#
_entry.id   AF-A0A9W7J7Y8-F1
#
_cell.length_a   1.000
_cell.length_b   1.000
_cell.length_c   1.000
_cell.angle_alpha   90.00
_cell.angle_beta   90.00
_cell.angle_gamma   90.00
#
_symmetry.space_group_name_H-M   'P 1'
#
loop_
_entity.id
_entity.type
_entity.pdbx_description
1 polymer ?
#
loop_
_entity_poly.entity_id
_entity_poly.type
_entity_poly.pdbx_seq_one_letter_code
_entity_poly.pdbx_strand_id
1 'polypeptide(L)'
;MYLSEKPRSIDLYKEEGPATARDMIIEVTTNGDLPHHHHHPPHHQQQMMLGESSSDDPEVKAPKKRAETWVQDETRCLIAFRREMDGLFNTSKSNKHLWEQISAKMREKGFDRSPTMCTDKWRNLLKEFKKAKHQDRGSGSAKMSCYKEIEEILRERTKNAYKTPTPPPKLDSFMHFADKGFEDAGISYGPVEASGRPTLNLERRLDHDGHPLAIAAADAVAASGVPPWNWRETPGNGGDCQAYGGRVITVKFGDYSRRIGIDGTADAIREAIKSAFRLRTKRAFWLEDEEHIVRSLDREMPLGNYTLHLDEGLAIKVCLYDESDHIPVHTEDKIFYVEDDYREYLSRRGYTGLREIDGYRNIDNMDDLRTNGIYRGAPIKGILTLQRAALFRAGCERWKLGIRSFSTQGATTAGAPQPPPPPPPPEKTHFGGLKDEDRIFTNLYGLHDPFLKGAMKRGDWHRTKDLVLKGADWIVNEMKKSGLRGRGGAGFPSGLKWSFMPKVSDGRPSYLVVNADESEPGTCKDREIMRHDPHKLLEGCLIAGVGMRASAAYIYIRGEYVNERKNLERARKEAYEAGLLGKNACGSGYDFDVHIHYGAGAYICGEETALLESLEGKQGKPRLKPPFPANAGLYGCPTTVTNVETVAVSPTILRRGPEWFASFGRKNNSGTKLFCVSGHVNKPCTVEEEMSIPLKELIERHCGGVRGGWDNLLAVIPGGSSVPLLPKNICDDVLMDYDALKAVQSGLGTAAVIVMDKSTDVVDAIARLSYFYKHESCGQCTPCREGTGWLWMIMERMKVGNAKLEEIDMLQEVTKQIEGHTICALGDAAAWPVQGLIRHFRPELERRIRERAEKELLEASA
;
A
#
# COMPACT_ATOMS: atom_id res chain seq x y z
N MET A 1 49.82 0.72 58.36
CA MET A 1 49.57 -0.43 57.47
C MET A 1 49.03 0.11 56.15
N TYR A 2 49.35 -0.50 55.00
CA TYR A 2 48.97 -0.01 53.68
C TYR A 2 47.48 -0.34 53.39
N LEU A 3 46.60 0.52 52.83
CA LEU A 3 46.56 1.31 51.57
C LEU A 3 45.74 0.59 50.46
N SER A 4 44.58 1.18 50.12
CA SER A 4 43.88 1.17 48.81
C SER A 4 43.70 -0.12 47.97
N GLU A 5 42.45 -0.42 47.60
CA GLU A 5 42.09 -0.52 46.16
C GLU A 5 40.59 -0.24 45.87
N LYS A 6 40.22 -0.15 44.59
CA LYS A 6 38.90 0.24 44.04
C LYS A 6 38.24 -0.93 43.27
N PRO A 7 36.95 -0.85 42.87
CA PRO A 7 36.19 -2.04 42.44
C PRO A 7 36.58 -2.57 41.06
N ARG A 8 36.20 -3.83 40.79
CA ARG A 8 36.16 -4.43 39.44
C ARG A 8 34.73 -4.68 38.99
N SER A 9 34.51 -4.64 37.68
CA SER A 9 33.23 -4.82 37.01
C SER A 9 32.73 -6.26 37.05
N ILE A 10 31.42 -6.44 37.26
CA ILE A 10 30.72 -7.66 36.84
C ILE A 10 30.47 -7.56 35.33
N ASP A 11 30.77 -8.65 34.62
CA ASP A 11 30.69 -8.73 33.16
C ASP A 11 29.28 -9.12 32.71
N LEU A 12 28.68 -8.33 31.81
CA LEU A 12 27.33 -8.55 31.29
C LEU A 12 27.28 -9.55 30.12
N TYR A 13 28.42 -10.12 29.71
CA TYR A 13 28.52 -11.06 28.58
C TYR A 13 29.04 -12.44 28.97
N LYS A 14 28.37 -13.08 29.93
CA LYS A 14 28.37 -14.55 30.04
C LYS A 14 26.99 -15.12 29.74
N GLU A 15 26.94 -15.99 28.74
CA GLU A 15 25.80 -16.86 28.49
C GLU A 15 25.77 -17.95 29.57
N GLU A 16 24.74 -17.93 30.43
CA GLU A 16 24.34 -19.10 31.19
C GLU A 16 23.29 -19.91 30.40
N GLY A 17 23.10 -21.18 30.79
CA GLY A 17 22.50 -22.21 29.94
C GLY A 17 20.98 -22.07 29.66
N PRO A 18 20.40 -23.05 28.94
CA PRO A 18 18.99 -23.03 28.58
C PRO A 18 18.09 -23.02 29.81
N ALA A 19 17.23 -22.00 29.92
CA ALA A 19 16.38 -21.77 31.07
C ALA A 19 15.42 -22.95 31.33
N THR A 20 15.49 -23.51 32.53
CA THR A 20 14.43 -24.34 33.12
C THR A 20 13.21 -23.47 33.47
N ALA A 21 12.04 -24.09 33.52
CA ALA A 21 10.77 -23.36 33.57
C ALA A 21 10.42 -22.90 34.99
N ARG A 22 10.76 -21.65 35.32
CA ARG A 22 10.31 -20.96 36.55
C ARG A 22 8.79 -20.88 36.60
N ASP A 23 8.23 -21.17 37.77
CA ASP A 23 6.78 -21.12 37.99
C ASP A 23 6.28 -19.74 38.41
N MET A 24 5.25 -19.29 37.70
CA MET A 24 4.53 -18.04 37.94
C MET A 24 3.08 -18.35 38.28
N ILE A 25 2.58 -17.69 39.34
CA ILE A 25 1.24 -17.88 39.90
C ILE A 25 0.48 -16.55 39.82
N ILE A 26 -0.83 -16.61 39.60
CA ILE A 26 -1.74 -15.47 39.52
C ILE A 26 -2.87 -15.67 40.53
N GLU A 27 -3.14 -14.64 41.31
CA GLU A 27 -4.17 -14.52 42.35
C GLU A 27 -5.17 -13.44 41.92
N VAL A 28 -6.49 -13.68 42.01
CA VAL A 28 -7.51 -12.66 41.64
C VAL A 28 -7.95 -11.90 42.90
N THR A 29 -7.88 -10.57 42.91
CA THR A 29 -8.01 -9.75 44.13
C THR A 29 -9.06 -8.63 44.00
N THR A 30 -9.49 -8.05 45.13
CA THR A 30 -10.43 -6.92 45.18
C THR A 30 -9.73 -5.61 45.54
N ASN A 31 -10.02 -4.51 44.82
CA ASN A 31 -9.32 -3.23 44.93
C ASN A 31 -9.64 -2.41 46.20
N GLY A 32 -8.72 -1.50 46.56
CA GLY A 32 -8.89 -0.43 47.54
C GLY A 32 -8.00 0.78 47.20
N ASP A 33 -8.42 1.99 47.58
CA ASP A 33 -7.89 3.28 47.07
C ASP A 33 -6.51 3.72 47.58
N LEU A 34 -5.87 4.68 46.87
CA LEU A 34 -5.03 5.80 47.36
C LEU A 34 -4.79 6.87 46.24
N PRO A 35 -4.44 8.15 46.53
CA PRO A 35 -4.76 9.31 45.65
C PRO A 35 -3.59 10.08 44.96
N HIS A 36 -3.93 11.19 44.27
CA HIS A 36 -3.09 12.07 43.43
C HIS A 36 -2.50 13.34 44.11
N HIS A 37 -1.56 14.02 43.42
CA HIS A 37 -1.03 15.37 43.74
C HIS A 37 -0.96 16.32 42.51
N HIS A 38 -0.82 17.64 42.75
CA HIS A 38 -0.84 18.75 41.77
C HIS A 38 0.30 19.76 42.01
N HIS A 39 0.73 20.54 40.99
CA HIS A 39 1.34 21.89 41.15
C HIS A 39 1.35 22.75 39.85
N HIS A 40 1.68 24.05 39.98
CA HIS A 40 1.54 25.13 38.96
C HIS A 40 2.85 25.95 38.73
N PRO A 41 2.99 26.74 37.63
CA PRO A 41 4.24 27.45 37.25
C PRO A 41 4.20 29.00 37.06
N PRO A 42 5.36 29.69 36.95
CA PRO A 42 5.58 31.04 36.35
C PRO A 42 6.78 31.11 35.34
N HIS A 43 7.21 32.21 34.67
CA HIS A 43 6.54 33.31 33.92
C HIS A 43 7.59 34.16 33.11
N HIS A 44 7.19 35.12 32.24
CA HIS A 44 8.01 36.20 31.56
C HIS A 44 9.09 35.79 30.51
N GLN A 45 9.81 36.68 29.77
CA GLN A 45 9.51 37.77 28.76
C GLN A 45 10.89 38.30 28.21
N GLN A 46 11.13 39.07 27.12
CA GLN A 46 10.38 39.73 26.01
C GLN A 46 11.34 40.16 24.85
N GLN A 47 10.78 40.42 23.64
CA GLN A 47 11.26 41.39 22.59
C GLN A 47 12.38 41.06 21.57
N MET A 48 12.38 41.81 20.45
CA MET A 48 13.23 41.71 19.22
C MET A 48 13.57 43.10 18.63
N MET A 49 14.53 43.19 17.69
CA MET A 49 14.78 44.33 16.75
C MET A 49 15.29 43.81 15.37
N LEU A 50 15.33 44.67 14.32
CA LEU A 50 15.48 44.31 12.87
C LEU A 50 16.54 45.13 12.08
N GLY A 51 16.84 44.74 10.81
CA GLY A 51 17.65 45.47 9.81
C GLY A 51 17.67 44.84 8.38
N GLU A 52 18.08 45.57 7.32
CA GLU A 52 18.04 45.22 5.86
C GLU A 52 19.43 45.43 5.16
N SER A 53 19.72 45.41 3.83
CA SER A 53 19.02 45.42 2.49
C SER A 53 20.03 44.93 1.38
N SER A 54 19.89 44.92 0.02
CA SER A 54 18.85 45.03 -1.04
C SER A 54 19.43 44.72 -2.47
N SER A 55 18.55 44.58 -3.49
CA SER A 55 18.66 45.02 -4.92
C SER A 55 19.76 44.54 -5.94
N ASP A 56 19.28 43.88 -7.03
CA ASP A 56 19.58 44.01 -8.51
C ASP A 56 21.02 43.79 -9.08
N ASP A 57 21.32 43.53 -10.38
CA ASP A 57 20.63 43.62 -11.70
C ASP A 57 21.24 42.59 -12.76
N PRO A 58 20.74 42.39 -14.01
CA PRO A 58 21.09 41.24 -14.90
C PRO A 58 21.85 41.52 -16.24
N GLU A 59 22.27 40.46 -16.97
CA GLU A 59 22.81 40.55 -18.37
C GLU A 59 22.36 39.38 -19.31
N VAL A 60 22.72 39.42 -20.61
CA VAL A 60 22.00 38.75 -21.73
C VAL A 60 22.87 37.77 -22.56
N LYS A 61 22.26 36.71 -23.14
CA LYS A 61 22.79 36.00 -24.33
C LYS A 61 21.71 35.30 -25.18
N ALA A 62 21.96 35.18 -26.49
CA ALA A 62 21.02 34.67 -27.50
C ALA A 62 21.58 33.43 -28.28
N PRO A 63 20.98 32.96 -29.38
CA PRO A 63 19.89 31.97 -29.34
C PRO A 63 20.28 30.61 -29.98
N LYS A 64 19.45 29.58 -29.76
CA LYS A 64 19.59 28.24 -30.38
C LYS A 64 18.39 27.87 -31.28
N LYS A 65 18.64 26.90 -32.18
CA LYS A 65 17.91 26.58 -33.42
C LYS A 65 16.37 26.60 -33.37
N ARG A 66 15.81 27.04 -34.52
CA ARG A 66 14.39 27.27 -34.86
C ARG A 66 13.50 26.04 -34.68
N ALA A 67 12.41 26.18 -33.92
CA ALA A 67 11.26 25.27 -33.96
C ALA A 67 10.36 25.60 -35.17
N GLU A 68 9.52 24.66 -35.62
CA GLU A 68 8.59 24.91 -36.73
C GLU A 68 7.53 25.95 -36.37
N THR A 69 7.77 27.20 -36.80
CA THR A 69 6.86 28.32 -36.60
C THR A 69 5.67 28.24 -37.56
N TRP A 70 4.56 27.71 -37.06
CA TRP A 70 3.25 27.89 -37.67
C TRP A 70 2.96 29.37 -37.94
N VAL A 71 2.47 29.69 -39.14
CA VAL A 71 2.18 31.07 -39.56
C VAL A 71 0.87 31.56 -38.92
N GLN A 72 0.65 32.87 -38.82
CA GLN A 72 -0.58 33.43 -38.26
C GLN A 72 -1.82 33.02 -39.09
N ASP A 73 -1.75 33.09 -40.42
CA ASP A 73 -2.90 32.77 -41.28
C ASP A 73 -3.17 31.27 -41.37
N GLU A 74 -2.13 30.44 -41.38
CA GLU A 74 -2.23 28.98 -41.17
C GLU A 74 -2.92 28.66 -39.82
N THR A 75 -2.60 29.42 -38.77
CA THR A 75 -3.25 29.30 -37.45
C THR A 75 -4.72 29.75 -37.50
N ARG A 76 -5.07 30.81 -38.25
CA ARG A 76 -6.46 31.25 -38.46
C ARG A 76 -7.28 30.23 -39.26
N CYS A 77 -6.74 29.66 -40.34
CA CYS A 77 -7.42 28.61 -41.11
C CYS A 77 -7.76 27.39 -40.24
N LEU A 78 -6.83 26.96 -39.37
CA LEU A 78 -7.11 25.89 -38.41
C LEU A 78 -8.25 26.24 -37.44
N ILE A 79 -8.32 27.48 -36.94
CA ILE A 79 -9.39 27.94 -36.05
C ILE A 79 -10.73 28.01 -36.80
N ALA A 80 -10.75 28.53 -38.03
CA ALA A 80 -11.95 28.64 -38.87
C ALA A 80 -12.56 27.27 -39.20
N PHE A 81 -11.78 26.34 -39.74
CA PHE A 81 -12.25 24.98 -40.02
C PHE A 81 -12.67 24.24 -38.74
N ARG A 82 -12.03 24.55 -37.61
CA ARG A 82 -12.41 23.99 -36.32
C ARG A 82 -13.70 24.61 -35.76
N ARG A 83 -14.06 25.86 -36.10
CA ARG A 83 -15.37 26.47 -35.81
C ARG A 83 -16.48 25.83 -36.64
N GLU A 84 -16.30 25.76 -37.96
CA GLU A 84 -17.28 25.15 -38.90
C GLU A 84 -17.78 23.78 -38.43
N MET A 85 -16.88 22.96 -37.87
CA MET A 85 -17.16 21.57 -37.52
C MET A 85 -17.47 21.35 -36.03
N ASP A 86 -17.51 22.39 -35.18
CA ASP A 86 -17.48 22.19 -33.72
C ASP A 86 -18.67 21.41 -33.15
N GLY A 87 -19.86 21.54 -33.75
CA GLY A 87 -21.03 20.76 -33.35
C GLY A 87 -20.80 19.24 -33.42
N LEU A 88 -20.07 18.76 -34.44
CA LEU A 88 -19.82 17.34 -34.67
C LEU A 88 -18.81 16.73 -33.68
N PHE A 89 -17.90 17.56 -33.14
CA PHE A 89 -16.91 17.13 -32.15
C PHE A 89 -17.50 16.80 -30.77
N ASN A 90 -18.73 17.24 -30.51
CA ASN A 90 -19.41 17.04 -29.22
C ASN A 90 -20.41 15.86 -29.25
N THR A 91 -20.70 15.29 -30.42
CA THR A 91 -21.68 14.19 -30.60
C THR A 91 -21.04 12.82 -30.84
N SER A 92 -19.73 12.74 -31.06
CA SER A 92 -19.04 11.53 -31.51
C SER A 92 -18.15 10.90 -30.43
N LYS A 93 -18.26 9.58 -30.23
CA LYS A 93 -17.35 8.81 -29.32
C LYS A 93 -15.89 8.79 -29.79
N SER A 94 -15.60 9.12 -31.06
CA SER A 94 -14.23 9.26 -31.58
C SER A 94 -14.12 10.35 -32.64
N ASN A 95 -13.27 11.34 -32.37
CA ASN A 95 -13.11 12.54 -33.18
C ASN A 95 -11.96 12.46 -34.22
N LYS A 96 -11.39 11.26 -34.45
CA LYS A 96 -10.27 11.05 -35.40
C LYS A 96 -10.62 11.50 -36.83
N HIS A 97 -11.78 11.05 -37.31
CA HIS A 97 -12.27 11.34 -38.66
C HIS A 97 -12.49 12.85 -38.93
N LEU A 98 -12.89 13.61 -37.90
CA LEU A 98 -13.07 15.06 -38.01
C LEU A 98 -11.72 15.79 -38.13
N TRP A 99 -10.68 15.33 -37.44
CA TRP A 99 -9.31 15.86 -37.62
C TRP A 99 -8.69 15.47 -38.97
N GLU A 100 -9.07 14.32 -39.53
CA GLU A 100 -8.70 13.91 -40.88
C GLU A 100 -9.33 14.82 -41.95
N GLN A 101 -10.61 15.19 -41.77
CA GLN A 101 -11.29 16.18 -42.62
C GLN A 101 -10.70 17.60 -42.49
N ILE A 102 -10.36 18.06 -41.26
CA ILE A 102 -9.68 19.35 -41.07
C ILE A 102 -8.29 19.36 -41.71
N SER A 103 -7.55 18.24 -41.65
CA SER A 103 -6.26 18.09 -42.34
C SER A 103 -6.40 18.18 -43.88
N ALA A 104 -7.46 17.59 -44.45
CA ALA A 104 -7.76 17.73 -45.87
C ALA A 104 -8.05 19.19 -46.27
N LYS A 105 -8.95 19.88 -45.55
CA LYS A 105 -9.25 21.30 -45.77
C LYS A 105 -8.03 22.23 -45.62
N MET A 106 -7.12 21.92 -44.69
CA MET A 106 -5.84 22.64 -44.55
C MET A 106 -4.96 22.46 -45.79
N ARG A 107 -4.85 21.24 -46.32
CA ARG A 107 -4.09 20.94 -47.54
C ARG A 107 -4.70 21.61 -48.79
N GLU A 108 -6.02 21.67 -48.89
CA GLU A 108 -6.74 22.42 -49.94
C GLU A 108 -6.43 23.93 -49.93
N LYS A 109 -6.07 24.49 -48.76
CA LYS A 109 -5.57 25.87 -48.61
C LYS A 109 -4.06 26.02 -48.81
N GLY A 110 -3.36 24.96 -49.23
CA GLY A 110 -1.90 24.95 -49.43
C GLY A 110 -1.08 24.69 -48.16
N PHE A 111 -1.71 24.39 -47.02
CA PHE A 111 -1.02 24.06 -45.77
C PHE A 111 -1.01 22.55 -45.55
N ASP A 112 0.05 21.86 -46.01
CA ASP A 112 0.17 20.41 -45.78
C ASP A 112 0.48 20.10 -44.30
N ARG A 113 -0.57 19.89 -43.52
CA ARG A 113 -0.49 19.52 -42.09
C ARG A 113 -1.29 18.26 -41.82
N SER A 114 -0.64 17.29 -41.17
CA SER A 114 -1.26 16.04 -40.75
C SER A 114 -2.37 16.25 -39.71
N PRO A 115 -3.30 15.28 -39.54
CA PRO A 115 -4.35 15.35 -38.52
C PRO A 115 -3.79 15.50 -37.11
N THR A 116 -2.63 14.87 -36.83
CA THR A 116 -1.91 14.97 -35.56
C THR A 116 -1.36 16.37 -35.33
N MET A 117 -0.68 16.98 -36.31
CA MET A 117 -0.17 18.35 -36.20
C MET A 117 -1.30 19.37 -35.98
N CYS A 118 -2.43 19.24 -36.69
CA CYS A 118 -3.62 20.06 -36.46
C CYS A 118 -4.19 19.88 -35.04
N THR A 119 -4.29 18.63 -34.56
CA THR A 119 -4.78 18.31 -33.21
C THR A 119 -3.90 18.92 -32.11
N ASP A 120 -2.58 18.78 -32.22
CA ASP A 120 -1.64 19.24 -31.20
C ASP A 120 -1.43 20.76 -31.24
N LYS A 121 -1.48 21.38 -32.42
CA LYS A 121 -1.58 22.85 -32.54
C LYS A 121 -2.84 23.37 -31.85
N TRP A 122 -4.01 22.75 -32.06
CA TRP A 122 -5.25 23.15 -31.39
C TRP A 122 -5.21 22.96 -29.87
N ARG A 123 -4.66 21.83 -29.38
CA ARG A 123 -4.42 21.61 -27.95
C ARG A 123 -3.54 22.70 -27.33
N ASN A 124 -2.48 23.10 -28.03
CA ASN A 124 -1.60 24.19 -27.58
C ASN A 124 -2.30 25.55 -27.62
N LEU A 125 -3.10 25.86 -28.64
CA LEU A 125 -3.90 27.09 -28.69
C LEU A 125 -4.88 27.19 -27.51
N LEU A 126 -5.60 26.10 -27.19
CA LEU A 126 -6.48 26.04 -26.01
C LEU A 126 -5.73 26.17 -24.68
N LYS A 127 -4.50 25.63 -24.59
CA LYS A 127 -3.65 25.73 -23.40
C LYS A 127 -3.20 27.17 -23.16
N GLU A 128 -2.73 27.86 -24.21
CA GLU A 128 -2.30 29.25 -24.10
C GLU A 128 -3.49 30.21 -23.96
N PHE A 129 -4.65 29.92 -24.56
CA PHE A 129 -5.91 30.65 -24.30
C PHE A 129 -6.30 30.59 -22.82
N LYS A 130 -6.27 29.40 -22.20
CA LYS A 130 -6.56 29.25 -20.77
C LYS A 130 -5.59 30.03 -19.88
N LYS A 131 -4.28 30.02 -20.20
CA LYS A 131 -3.31 30.88 -19.49
C LYS A 131 -3.64 32.37 -19.65
N ALA A 132 -3.86 32.82 -20.89
CA ALA A 132 -4.16 34.21 -21.20
C ALA A 132 -5.42 34.68 -20.46
N LYS A 133 -6.49 33.87 -20.42
CA LYS A 133 -7.73 34.18 -19.68
C LYS A 133 -7.56 34.26 -18.16
N HIS A 134 -6.48 33.71 -17.58
CA HIS A 134 -6.12 33.91 -16.17
C HIS A 134 -5.18 35.10 -15.94
N GLN A 135 -4.60 35.69 -17.00
CA GLN A 135 -3.68 36.84 -16.92
C GLN A 135 -4.31 38.15 -17.42
N ASP A 136 -5.31 38.10 -18.30
CA ASP A 136 -5.93 39.26 -18.94
C ASP A 136 -6.91 39.98 -18.00
N ARG A 137 -6.33 40.69 -17.02
CA ARG A 137 -6.99 41.77 -16.28
C ARG A 137 -6.31 43.12 -16.51
N GLY A 138 -5.52 43.24 -17.60
CA GLY A 138 -4.83 44.47 -17.97
C GLY A 138 -3.91 44.33 -19.19
N SER A 139 -4.05 45.30 -20.12
CA SER A 139 -3.21 45.56 -21.31
C SER A 139 -3.29 44.56 -22.49
N GLY A 140 -3.89 45.03 -23.59
CA GLY A 140 -4.05 44.27 -24.83
C GLY A 140 -2.91 44.43 -25.85
N SER A 141 -2.62 43.36 -26.58
CA SER A 141 -1.77 43.37 -27.79
C SER A 141 -2.17 42.21 -28.73
N ALA A 142 -1.58 42.13 -29.92
CA ALA A 142 -2.08 41.40 -31.10
C ALA A 142 -2.48 39.91 -30.94
N LYS A 143 -2.14 39.24 -29.83
CA LYS A 143 -2.69 37.91 -29.46
C LYS A 143 -4.22 37.88 -29.35
N MET A 144 -4.89 39.03 -29.21
CA MET A 144 -6.33 39.10 -28.95
C MET A 144 -7.26 38.57 -30.06
N SER A 145 -6.87 38.51 -31.35
CA SER A 145 -7.83 38.09 -32.41
C SER A 145 -8.19 36.60 -32.28
N CYS A 146 -7.19 35.72 -32.34
CA CYS A 146 -7.40 34.27 -32.30
C CYS A 146 -7.98 33.80 -30.96
N TYR A 147 -7.78 34.54 -29.87
CA TYR A 147 -8.44 34.27 -28.59
C TYR A 147 -9.90 34.74 -28.53
N LYS A 148 -10.28 35.82 -29.21
CA LYS A 148 -11.71 36.18 -29.39
C LYS A 148 -12.44 35.14 -30.24
N GLU A 149 -11.81 34.68 -31.33
CA GLU A 149 -12.34 33.61 -32.19
C GLU A 149 -12.57 32.30 -31.40
N ILE A 150 -11.62 31.90 -30.54
CA ILE A 150 -11.74 30.74 -29.65
C ILE A 150 -12.79 30.97 -28.54
N GLU A 151 -12.89 32.18 -27.99
CA GLU A 151 -13.92 32.50 -27.00
C GLU A 151 -15.34 32.49 -27.58
N GLU A 152 -15.54 32.97 -28.82
CA GLU A 152 -16.82 32.86 -29.52
C GLU A 152 -17.28 31.40 -29.67
N ILE A 153 -16.40 30.51 -30.13
CA ILE A 153 -16.70 29.06 -30.25
C ILE A 153 -17.17 28.50 -28.89
N LEU A 154 -16.47 28.83 -27.80
CA LEU A 154 -16.82 28.36 -26.45
C LEU A 154 -18.12 29.00 -25.92
N ARG A 155 -18.45 30.23 -26.35
CA ARG A 155 -19.69 30.93 -25.99
C ARG A 155 -20.90 30.41 -26.78
N GLU A 156 -20.71 30.04 -28.05
CA GLU A 156 -21.70 29.39 -28.90
C GLU A 156 -22.11 28.03 -28.35
N ARG A 157 -21.16 27.19 -27.89
CA ARG A 157 -21.45 25.93 -27.17
C ARG A 157 -22.40 26.15 -25.98
N THR A 158 -22.17 27.22 -25.22
CA THR A 158 -22.97 27.53 -24.02
C THR A 158 -24.39 27.98 -24.38
N LYS A 159 -24.58 28.67 -25.52
CA LYS A 159 -25.91 29.03 -26.04
C LYS A 159 -26.66 27.84 -26.65
N ASN A 160 -25.97 26.99 -27.40
CA ASN A 160 -26.59 25.88 -28.13
C ASN A 160 -27.05 24.74 -27.20
N ALA A 161 -26.55 24.67 -25.97
CA ALA A 161 -27.06 23.77 -24.92
C ALA A 161 -28.52 24.05 -24.51
N TYR A 162 -29.06 25.25 -24.81
CA TYR A 162 -30.41 25.68 -24.42
C TYR A 162 -31.44 25.66 -25.57
N LYS A 163 -31.15 25.00 -26.71
CA LYS A 163 -32.13 24.80 -27.79
C LYS A 163 -32.05 23.40 -28.39
N THR A 164 -33.07 22.60 -28.12
CA THR A 164 -33.31 21.30 -28.77
C THR A 164 -34.79 21.24 -29.21
N PRO A 165 -35.14 20.70 -30.39
CA PRO A 165 -36.52 20.79 -30.92
C PRO A 165 -37.53 19.86 -30.23
N THR A 166 -38.81 20.22 -30.35
CA THR A 166 -39.98 19.51 -29.80
C THR A 166 -40.23 18.14 -30.46
N PRO A 167 -40.59 17.08 -29.71
CA PRO A 167 -40.97 15.79 -30.27
C PRO A 167 -42.46 15.71 -30.68
N PRO A 168 -42.84 14.78 -31.60
CA PRO A 168 -44.23 14.45 -31.92
C PRO A 168 -44.89 13.56 -30.83
N PRO A 169 -46.23 13.39 -30.82
CA PRO A 169 -46.96 12.99 -29.62
C PRO A 169 -47.18 11.47 -29.40
N LYS A 170 -47.08 11.10 -28.12
CA LYS A 170 -47.81 10.05 -27.36
C LYS A 170 -48.05 8.64 -27.94
N LEU A 171 -47.66 7.66 -27.14
CA LEU A 171 -48.61 6.65 -26.62
C LEU A 171 -48.31 6.43 -25.11
N ASP A 172 -49.34 6.18 -24.30
CA ASP A 172 -49.24 6.24 -22.82
C ASP A 172 -48.90 4.88 -22.17
N SER A 173 -48.19 4.91 -21.03
CA SER A 173 -48.57 4.14 -19.82
C SER A 173 -47.88 4.65 -18.55
N PHE A 174 -48.51 4.37 -17.41
CA PHE A 174 -48.18 4.67 -16.00
C PHE A 174 -46.71 4.40 -15.61
N MET A 175 -46.08 5.08 -14.64
CA MET A 175 -46.62 5.59 -13.36
C MET A 175 -46.10 6.98 -12.95
N HIS A 176 -46.81 7.66 -12.04
CA HIS A 176 -46.39 8.91 -11.40
C HIS A 176 -45.62 8.68 -10.09
N PHE A 177 -44.56 9.47 -9.89
CA PHE A 177 -44.36 10.23 -8.65
C PHE A 177 -44.23 11.71 -9.01
N ALA A 178 -44.51 12.62 -8.08
CA ALA A 178 -44.63 14.05 -8.38
C ALA A 178 -44.02 14.91 -7.27
N ASP A 179 -43.16 15.84 -7.68
CA ASP A 179 -42.76 17.01 -6.90
C ASP A 179 -43.25 18.27 -7.60
N LYS A 180 -43.80 19.22 -6.84
CA LYS A 180 -44.15 20.56 -7.32
C LYS A 180 -43.19 21.58 -6.73
N GLY A 181 -42.32 22.14 -7.56
CA GLY A 181 -41.75 23.45 -7.29
C GLY A 181 -42.77 24.56 -7.59
N PHE A 182 -42.69 25.67 -6.85
CA PHE A 182 -43.28 26.95 -7.22
C PHE A 182 -42.15 27.99 -7.27
N GLU A 183 -42.14 28.81 -8.31
CA GLU A 183 -41.24 29.97 -8.41
C GLU A 183 -41.85 31.17 -7.70
N ASP A 184 -41.02 32.08 -7.18
CA ASP A 184 -41.27 33.53 -7.35
C ASP A 184 -39.96 34.33 -7.23
N ALA A 185 -39.97 35.62 -7.63
CA ALA A 185 -38.75 36.40 -7.92
C ALA A 185 -38.69 37.79 -7.26
N GLY A 186 -37.45 38.24 -7.00
CA GLY A 186 -37.09 39.55 -6.42
C GLY A 186 -35.76 39.45 -5.64
N ILE A 187 -34.94 40.49 -5.41
CA ILE A 187 -35.10 41.95 -5.57
C ILE A 187 -33.77 42.57 -6.15
N SER A 188 -33.77 43.87 -6.46
CA SER A 188 -32.73 44.64 -7.18
C SER A 188 -31.38 44.89 -6.45
N TYR A 189 -30.42 45.42 -7.21
CA TYR A 189 -29.06 45.82 -6.82
C TYR A 189 -28.96 47.15 -6.01
N GLY A 190 -27.91 47.27 -5.19
CA GLY A 190 -27.37 48.51 -4.62
C GLY A 190 -25.85 48.37 -4.31
N PRO A 191 -25.05 49.46 -4.21
CA PRO A 191 -23.60 49.38 -4.49
C PRO A 191 -22.65 49.95 -3.40
N VAL A 192 -21.32 49.88 -3.66
CA VAL A 192 -20.19 50.58 -2.96
C VAL A 192 -19.81 49.94 -1.60
N GLU A 193 -18.54 49.79 -1.15
CA GLU A 193 -17.19 50.15 -1.64
C GLU A 193 -16.15 49.03 -1.38
N ALA A 194 -14.84 49.27 -1.59
CA ALA A 194 -13.77 48.29 -1.35
C ALA A 194 -12.58 48.85 -0.55
N SER A 195 -11.97 48.04 0.33
CA SER A 195 -10.67 48.36 0.97
C SER A 195 -9.92 47.11 1.49
N GLY A 196 -8.59 47.21 1.60
CA GLY A 196 -7.78 46.45 2.58
C GLY A 196 -7.35 44.99 2.28
N ARG A 197 -6.13 44.81 1.77
CA ARG A 197 -5.23 43.69 2.14
C ARG A 197 -3.97 44.27 2.79
N PRO A 198 -3.39 43.61 3.81
CA PRO A 198 -2.03 43.02 3.67
C PRO A 198 -2.03 41.54 4.10
N THR A 199 -1.52 40.55 3.33
CA THR A 199 -0.12 40.10 3.07
C THR A 199 0.57 39.30 4.20
N LEU A 200 1.20 38.19 3.81
CA LEU A 200 1.99 37.26 4.63
C LEU A 200 3.50 37.47 4.40
N ASN A 201 4.31 37.25 5.44
CA ASN A 201 5.58 36.47 5.49
C ASN A 201 6.17 36.66 6.92
N LEU A 202 6.75 35.68 7.65
CA LEU A 202 7.57 34.48 7.38
C LEU A 202 9.09 34.75 7.46
N GLU A 203 9.70 34.44 8.61
CA GLU A 203 11.12 34.05 8.69
C GLU A 203 11.49 33.20 9.93
N ARG A 204 12.79 33.08 10.27
CA ARG A 204 13.45 32.02 11.07
C ARG A 204 14.62 32.61 11.90
N ARG A 205 15.36 31.96 12.81
CA ARG A 205 15.61 30.57 13.31
C ARG A 205 16.31 30.73 14.70
N LEU A 206 16.67 29.77 15.59
CA LEU A 206 16.52 28.32 15.86
C LEU A 206 16.84 28.16 17.39
N ASP A 207 16.44 27.08 18.08
CA ASP A 207 17.30 26.26 18.99
C ASP A 207 16.48 25.18 19.76
N HIS A 208 17.16 24.29 20.49
CA HIS A 208 16.61 23.04 21.07
C HIS A 208 16.42 23.11 22.60
N ASP A 209 15.36 22.47 23.11
CA ASP A 209 15.47 21.26 23.98
C ASP A 209 14.09 20.68 24.37
N GLY A 210 14.06 19.40 24.80
CA GLY A 210 12.97 18.85 25.66
C GLY A 210 11.76 18.12 25.02
N HIS A 211 11.62 16.83 25.34
CA HIS A 211 10.45 15.95 25.16
C HIS A 211 9.19 16.37 25.98
N PRO A 212 7.98 15.74 25.84
CA PRO A 212 7.59 14.54 25.07
C PRO A 212 6.33 14.68 24.17
N LEU A 213 5.87 13.54 23.63
CA LEU A 213 4.75 13.40 22.69
C LEU A 213 3.34 13.64 23.31
N ALA A 214 2.53 14.48 22.66
CA ALA A 214 1.07 14.42 22.72
C ALA A 214 0.44 15.07 21.47
N ILE A 215 -0.20 14.28 20.60
CA ILE A 215 -0.89 14.80 19.41
C ILE A 215 -2.27 15.33 19.82
N ALA A 216 -2.53 16.61 19.53
CA ALA A 216 -3.83 17.23 19.77
C ALA A 216 -4.84 16.81 18.69
N ALA A 217 -5.77 15.91 19.04
CA ALA A 217 -6.93 15.61 18.21
C ALA A 217 -7.93 16.77 18.25
N ALA A 218 -7.77 17.74 17.34
CA ALA A 218 -8.66 18.90 17.17
C ALA A 218 -9.28 18.97 15.77
N ASP A 219 -8.53 18.66 14.72
CA ASP A 219 -8.96 18.78 13.31
C ASP A 219 -9.38 17.44 12.69
N ALA A 220 -10.44 16.82 13.23
CA ALA A 220 -10.89 15.49 12.82
C ALA A 220 -12.41 15.32 12.59
N VAL A 221 -13.17 16.41 12.38
CA VAL A 221 -14.59 16.34 11.95
C VAL A 221 -14.85 17.30 10.79
N ALA A 222 -14.68 16.79 9.56
CA ALA A 222 -15.06 17.46 8.31
C ALA A 222 -15.58 16.47 7.25
N ALA A 223 -16.32 15.44 7.71
CA ALA A 223 -16.88 14.37 6.87
C ALA A 223 -18.39 14.13 7.09
N SER A 224 -19.04 15.00 7.86
CA SER A 224 -20.50 15.13 7.98
C SER A 224 -20.82 16.60 8.27
N GLY A 225 -21.86 17.14 7.64
CA GLY A 225 -22.15 18.58 7.62
C GLY A 225 -22.82 19.14 8.89
N VAL A 226 -22.45 18.66 10.08
CA VAL A 226 -23.10 19.01 11.36
C VAL A 226 -22.04 19.37 12.40
N PRO A 227 -22.08 20.57 13.01
CA PRO A 227 -21.15 20.94 14.09
C PRO A 227 -21.34 20.09 15.35
N PRO A 228 -20.33 19.97 16.22
CA PRO A 228 -20.51 19.35 17.54
C PRO A 228 -21.50 20.16 18.38
N TRP A 229 -22.57 19.49 18.85
CA TRP A 229 -23.71 20.06 19.57
C TRP A 229 -23.34 20.62 20.95
N ASN A 230 -22.76 21.81 20.98
CA ASN A 230 -22.46 22.56 22.20
C ASN A 230 -23.72 23.27 22.73
N TRP A 231 -24.53 22.58 23.53
CA TRP A 231 -25.54 23.23 24.37
C TRP A 231 -24.87 24.03 25.50
N ARG A 232 -24.49 25.28 25.18
CA ARG A 232 -24.17 26.32 26.17
C ARG A 232 -25.23 27.42 26.11
N GLU A 233 -26.04 27.54 27.15
CA GLU A 233 -26.80 28.76 27.38
C GLU A 233 -25.84 29.84 27.90
N THR A 234 -25.71 30.95 27.18
CA THR A 234 -25.09 32.19 27.69
C THR A 234 -26.16 33.07 28.34
N PRO A 235 -25.96 33.58 29.56
CA PRO A 235 -26.99 34.36 30.23
C PRO A 235 -27.16 35.76 29.61
N GLY A 236 -28.32 35.98 28.98
CA GLY A 236 -29.00 37.27 28.89
C GLY A 236 -28.36 38.39 28.05
N ASN A 237 -28.85 38.56 26.83
CA ASN A 237 -29.51 39.83 26.49
C ASN A 237 -30.59 39.63 25.41
N GLY A 238 -31.59 40.51 25.35
CA GLY A 238 -32.84 40.26 24.63
C GLY A 238 -32.76 40.23 23.10
N GLY A 239 -33.39 39.21 22.50
CA GLY A 239 -33.59 39.00 21.06
C GLY A 239 -34.19 37.62 20.82
N ASP A 240 -35.16 37.48 19.91
CA ASP A 240 -36.06 36.30 19.85
C ASP A 240 -35.35 34.95 19.71
N CYS A 241 -35.77 33.98 20.54
CA CYS A 241 -35.18 32.65 20.59
C CYS A 241 -35.75 31.73 19.50
N GLN A 242 -34.91 31.25 18.58
CA GLN A 242 -35.22 30.06 17.79
C GLN A 242 -34.85 28.79 18.56
N ALA A 243 -35.86 28.05 19.01
CA ALA A 243 -35.68 26.79 19.73
C ALA A 243 -35.33 25.65 18.76
N TYR A 244 -34.08 25.18 18.80
CA TYR A 244 -33.65 23.96 18.12
C TYR A 244 -34.19 22.73 18.87
N GLY A 245 -35.28 22.15 18.38
CA GLY A 245 -35.94 20.99 18.98
C GLY A 245 -35.21 19.66 18.76
N GLY A 246 -34.12 19.43 19.49
CA GLY A 246 -33.47 18.12 19.64
C GLY A 246 -33.88 17.42 20.95
N ARG A 247 -33.87 16.08 20.97
CA ARG A 247 -34.04 15.28 22.19
C ARG A 247 -32.76 15.34 23.02
N VAL A 248 -32.87 15.74 24.29
CA VAL A 248 -31.74 15.93 25.20
C VAL A 248 -32.00 15.25 26.54
N ILE A 249 -31.07 14.42 26.99
CA ILE A 249 -31.05 13.81 28.34
C ILE A 249 -30.07 14.55 29.25
N THR A 250 -30.24 14.43 30.56
CA THR A 250 -29.24 14.88 31.54
C THR A 250 -28.50 13.65 32.08
N VAL A 251 -27.18 13.61 31.96
CA VAL A 251 -26.33 12.56 32.54
C VAL A 251 -25.57 13.13 33.74
N LYS A 252 -25.41 12.35 34.81
CA LYS A 252 -24.68 12.69 36.03
C LYS A 252 -23.58 11.66 36.30
N PHE A 253 -22.39 12.12 36.66
CA PHE A 253 -21.25 11.29 37.07
C PHE A 253 -20.57 11.92 38.28
N GLY A 254 -20.73 11.31 39.46
CA GLY A 254 -20.40 11.97 40.73
C GLY A 254 -21.14 13.30 40.86
N ASP A 255 -20.42 14.38 41.18
CA ASP A 255 -20.97 15.74 41.26
C ASP A 255 -21.16 16.44 39.89
N TYR A 256 -20.72 15.83 38.79
CA TYR A 256 -20.77 16.46 37.47
C TYR A 256 -22.02 16.08 36.68
N SER A 257 -22.85 17.06 36.33
CA SER A 257 -23.96 16.89 35.38
C SER A 257 -23.66 17.48 34.00
N ARG A 258 -24.17 16.85 32.94
CA ARG A 258 -24.06 17.25 31.53
C ARG A 258 -25.35 16.97 30.79
N ARG A 259 -25.76 17.88 29.91
CA ARG A 259 -26.84 17.65 28.93
C ARG A 259 -26.25 17.03 27.65
N ILE A 260 -26.85 15.94 27.17
CA ILE A 260 -26.41 15.17 26.00
C ILE A 260 -27.56 15.07 25.00
N GLY A 261 -27.32 15.41 23.73
CA GLY A 261 -28.30 15.20 22.66
C GLY A 261 -28.35 13.74 22.20
N ILE A 262 -29.55 13.19 21.99
CA ILE A 262 -29.77 11.77 21.64
C ILE A 262 -30.32 11.55 20.23
N ASP A 263 -30.36 12.57 19.37
CA ASP A 263 -30.83 12.45 17.97
C ASP A 263 -29.88 11.70 17.01
N GLY A 264 -28.87 11.00 17.54
CA GLY A 264 -27.86 10.27 16.78
C GLY A 264 -28.04 8.74 16.82
N THR A 265 -27.07 8.02 16.25
CA THR A 265 -26.93 6.57 16.45
C THR A 265 -26.40 6.25 17.85
N ALA A 266 -26.56 5.01 18.30
CA ALA A 266 -26.03 4.51 19.58
C ALA A 266 -24.56 4.91 19.83
N ASP A 267 -23.71 4.78 18.81
CA ASP A 267 -22.29 5.13 18.91
C ASP A 267 -22.05 6.65 18.92
N ALA A 268 -22.85 7.44 18.20
CA ALA A 268 -22.77 8.90 18.28
C ALA A 268 -23.16 9.41 19.68
N ILE A 269 -24.18 8.79 20.31
CA ILE A 269 -24.56 9.06 21.71
C ILE A 269 -23.43 8.63 22.65
N ARG A 270 -22.84 7.45 22.44
CA ARG A 270 -21.72 6.92 23.23
C ARG A 270 -20.50 7.84 23.20
N GLU A 271 -20.09 8.32 22.02
CA GLU A 271 -18.98 9.26 21.88
C GLU A 271 -19.31 10.67 22.41
N ALA A 272 -20.57 11.13 22.30
CA ALA A 272 -21.01 12.37 22.92
C ALA A 272 -20.87 12.32 24.47
N ILE A 273 -21.27 11.21 25.10
CA ILE A 273 -21.08 10.99 26.54
C ILE A 273 -19.58 10.96 26.89
N LYS A 274 -18.76 10.16 26.18
CA LYS A 274 -17.30 10.12 26.41
C LYS A 274 -16.65 11.50 26.31
N SER A 275 -17.05 12.29 25.31
CA SER A 275 -16.54 13.65 25.09
C SER A 275 -16.95 14.61 26.22
N ALA A 276 -18.23 14.61 26.60
CA ALA A 276 -18.77 15.50 27.63
C ALA A 276 -18.17 15.28 29.03
N PHE A 277 -17.82 14.03 29.36
CA PHE A 277 -17.16 13.63 30.61
C PHE A 277 -15.64 13.43 30.47
N ARG A 278 -15.07 13.63 29.27
CA ARG A 278 -13.65 13.45 28.94
C ARG A 278 -13.10 12.06 29.26
N LEU A 279 -13.92 11.02 29.09
CA LEU A 279 -13.53 9.61 29.29
C LEU A 279 -12.49 9.19 28.24
N ARG A 280 -11.23 9.05 28.66
CA ARG A 280 -10.09 8.62 27.81
C ARG A 280 -9.78 7.12 27.92
N THR A 281 -10.68 6.33 28.50
CA THR A 281 -10.47 4.92 28.85
C THR A 281 -11.26 3.98 27.94
N LYS A 282 -10.76 2.75 27.75
CA LYS A 282 -11.49 1.65 27.08
C LYS A 282 -12.71 1.13 27.88
N ARG A 283 -12.84 1.51 29.17
CA ARG A 283 -13.84 1.00 30.11
C ARG A 283 -15.24 0.97 29.51
N ALA A 284 -15.94 -0.14 29.73
CA ALA A 284 -17.38 -0.19 29.51
C ALA A 284 -18.10 0.83 30.42
N PHE A 285 -19.27 1.28 30.00
CA PHE A 285 -20.13 2.15 30.79
C PHE A 285 -21.59 1.96 30.41
N TRP A 286 -22.48 2.22 31.37
CA TRP A 286 -23.92 2.19 31.19
C TRP A 286 -24.59 3.41 31.80
N LEU A 287 -25.84 3.66 31.39
CA LEU A 287 -26.71 4.67 31.97
C LEU A 287 -27.86 4.01 32.72
N GLU A 288 -28.06 4.41 33.96
CA GLU A 288 -29.13 3.99 34.87
C GLU A 288 -30.06 5.19 35.09
N ASP A 289 -31.38 4.99 35.02
CA ASP A 289 -32.37 6.08 35.19
C ASP A 289 -32.84 6.26 36.64
N GLU A 290 -33.80 7.18 36.85
CA GLU A 290 -34.41 7.46 38.16
C GLU A 290 -35.23 6.27 38.74
N GLU A 291 -35.50 5.23 37.95
CA GLU A 291 -36.15 3.97 38.39
C GLU A 291 -35.12 2.86 38.69
N HIS A 292 -33.82 3.16 38.67
CA HIS A 292 -32.71 2.20 38.75
C HIS A 292 -32.65 1.19 37.60
N ILE A 293 -33.16 1.55 36.41
CA ILE A 293 -33.18 0.68 35.24
C ILE A 293 -32.07 1.07 34.26
N VAL A 294 -31.22 0.11 33.92
CA VAL A 294 -30.20 0.26 32.88
C VAL A 294 -30.87 0.30 31.50
N ARG A 295 -30.67 1.37 30.73
CA ARG A 295 -31.29 1.57 29.40
C ARG A 295 -30.30 1.39 28.25
N SER A 296 -30.82 1.00 27.09
CA SER A 296 -30.08 1.04 25.83
C SER A 296 -29.75 2.47 25.42
N LEU A 297 -28.60 2.67 24.77
CA LEU A 297 -28.22 3.94 24.16
C LEU A 297 -28.79 4.00 22.75
N ASP A 298 -29.95 4.62 22.59
CA ASP A 298 -30.65 4.80 21.32
C ASP A 298 -31.45 6.11 21.32
N ARG A 299 -32.04 6.46 20.17
CA ARG A 299 -32.78 7.72 19.99
C ARG A 299 -34.13 7.76 20.70
N GLU A 300 -34.69 6.60 21.05
CA GLU A 300 -36.02 6.50 21.65
C GLU A 300 -36.00 6.44 23.18
N MET A 301 -34.81 6.30 23.79
CA MET A 301 -34.63 6.30 25.25
C MET A 301 -35.36 7.48 25.94
N PRO A 302 -35.97 7.27 27.12
CA PRO A 302 -36.73 8.30 27.83
C PRO A 302 -35.97 9.61 28.05
N LEU A 303 -36.68 10.73 28.08
CA LEU A 303 -36.11 12.02 28.46
C LEU A 303 -36.16 12.16 29.98
N GLY A 304 -35.00 12.22 30.62
CA GLY A 304 -34.88 12.27 32.08
C GLY A 304 -33.45 12.52 32.55
N ASN A 305 -33.22 12.32 33.84
CA ASN A 305 -31.89 12.26 34.42
C ASN A 305 -31.38 10.81 34.46
N TYR A 306 -30.09 10.63 34.19
CA TYR A 306 -29.41 9.34 34.17
C TYR A 306 -28.12 9.41 34.97
N THR A 307 -27.83 8.39 35.77
CA THR A 307 -26.52 8.19 36.39
C THR A 307 -25.63 7.39 35.44
N LEU A 308 -24.40 7.87 35.24
CA LEU A 308 -23.36 7.19 34.49
C LEU A 308 -22.57 6.28 35.43
N HIS A 309 -22.45 5.01 35.06
CA HIS A 309 -21.63 4.04 35.78
C HIS A 309 -20.50 3.57 34.85
N LEU A 310 -19.28 3.52 35.38
CA LEU A 310 -18.11 2.99 34.67
C LEU A 310 -17.79 1.61 35.22
N ASP A 311 -17.37 0.71 34.34
CA ASP A 311 -16.79 -0.57 34.73
C ASP A 311 -15.47 -0.38 35.50
N GLU A 312 -15.35 -1.07 36.64
CA GLU A 312 -14.19 -1.04 37.53
C GLU A 312 -13.07 -1.99 37.07
N GLY A 313 -13.41 -3.00 36.26
CA GLY A 313 -12.48 -3.99 35.70
C GLY A 313 -12.06 -5.10 36.66
N LEU A 314 -11.54 -6.19 36.11
CA LEU A 314 -11.06 -7.34 36.85
C LEU A 314 -9.61 -7.14 37.29
N ALA A 315 -9.36 -7.12 38.60
CA ALA A 315 -8.02 -7.03 39.18
C ALA A 315 -7.41 -8.41 39.47
N ILE A 316 -6.21 -8.63 38.94
CA ILE A 316 -5.35 -9.77 39.27
C ILE A 316 -4.03 -9.30 39.88
N LYS A 317 -3.37 -10.21 40.57
CA LYS A 317 -2.06 -10.04 41.19
C LYS A 317 -1.16 -11.18 40.77
N VAL A 318 0.06 -10.86 40.36
CA VAL A 318 0.95 -11.77 39.65
C VAL A 318 2.19 -12.02 40.51
N CYS A 319 2.32 -13.23 41.01
CA CYS A 319 3.36 -13.63 41.96
C CYS A 319 4.41 -14.52 41.27
N LEU A 320 5.66 -14.05 41.26
CA LEU A 320 6.83 -14.80 40.78
C LEU A 320 7.54 -15.43 41.97
N TYR A 321 7.75 -16.74 41.92
CA TYR A 321 8.44 -17.52 42.94
C TYR A 321 9.82 -17.96 42.43
N ASP A 322 10.76 -18.14 43.36
CA ASP A 322 12.04 -18.78 43.08
C ASP A 322 12.04 -20.22 43.63
N GLU A 323 12.81 -21.11 43.01
CA GLU A 323 12.66 -22.57 43.13
C GLU A 323 13.09 -23.16 44.50
N SER A 324 13.55 -22.32 45.44
CA SER A 324 14.20 -22.77 46.69
C SER A 324 13.32 -22.77 47.95
N ASP A 325 12.41 -21.79 48.13
CA ASP A 325 11.79 -21.51 49.45
C ASP A 325 10.29 -21.15 49.44
N HIS A 326 9.59 -21.21 48.29
CA HIS A 326 8.18 -20.76 48.16
C HIS A 326 7.89 -19.31 48.60
N ILE A 327 8.90 -18.45 48.71
CA ILE A 327 8.72 -17.01 48.98
C ILE A 327 8.47 -16.29 47.64
N PRO A 328 7.44 -15.42 47.52
CA PRO A 328 7.24 -14.61 46.32
C PRO A 328 8.32 -13.52 46.24
N VAL A 329 9.13 -13.56 45.19
CA VAL A 329 10.25 -12.64 44.97
C VAL A 329 9.79 -11.34 44.28
N HIS A 330 8.67 -11.39 43.55
CA HIS A 330 8.06 -10.20 42.94
C HIS A 330 6.54 -10.35 42.83
N THR A 331 5.82 -9.25 43.07
CA THR A 331 4.35 -9.17 42.96
C THR A 331 3.96 -7.96 42.10
N GLU A 332 3.16 -8.18 41.05
CA GLU A 332 2.66 -7.14 40.13
C GLU A 332 1.13 -7.16 40.10
N ASP A 333 0.49 -6.05 40.47
CA ASP A 333 -0.97 -5.90 40.41
C ASP A 333 -1.40 -5.37 39.03
N LYS A 334 -2.49 -5.92 38.47
CA LYS A 334 -2.90 -5.70 37.08
C LYS A 334 -4.43 -5.72 36.92
N ILE A 335 -4.99 -4.66 36.34
CA ILE A 335 -6.44 -4.56 36.07
C ILE A 335 -6.70 -4.70 34.57
N PHE A 336 -7.69 -5.52 34.19
CA PHE A 336 -8.22 -5.66 32.83
C PHE A 336 -9.64 -5.11 32.73
N TYR A 337 -9.99 -4.56 31.57
CA TYR A 337 -11.32 -3.97 31.30
C TYR A 337 -11.97 -4.51 30.01
N VAL A 338 -11.25 -5.36 29.27
CA VAL A 338 -11.67 -5.97 28.01
C VAL A 338 -10.93 -7.30 27.88
N GLU A 339 -11.60 -8.35 27.39
CA GLU A 339 -11.00 -9.66 27.19
C GLU A 339 -9.75 -9.65 26.29
N ASP A 340 -9.71 -8.77 25.27
CA ASP A 340 -8.54 -8.58 24.40
C ASP A 340 -7.28 -8.15 25.17
N ASP A 341 -7.42 -7.27 26.18
CA ASP A 341 -6.29 -6.80 26.99
C ASP A 341 -5.74 -7.94 27.89
N TYR A 342 -6.61 -8.86 28.32
CA TYR A 342 -6.25 -10.08 29.05
C TYR A 342 -5.57 -11.12 28.12
N ARG A 343 -6.14 -11.39 26.94
CA ARG A 343 -5.53 -12.30 25.95
C ARG A 343 -4.20 -11.78 25.42
N GLU A 344 -4.02 -10.47 25.25
CA GLU A 344 -2.72 -9.89 24.91
C GLU A 344 -1.70 -10.09 26.04
N TYR A 345 -2.12 -9.92 27.30
CA TYR A 345 -1.26 -10.16 28.47
C TYR A 345 -0.78 -11.61 28.57
N LEU A 346 -1.66 -12.59 28.38
CA LEU A 346 -1.28 -14.01 28.34
C LEU A 346 -0.31 -14.31 27.19
N SER A 347 -0.61 -13.79 25.99
CA SER A 347 0.21 -13.96 24.79
C SER A 347 1.62 -13.38 24.97
N ARG A 348 1.73 -12.19 25.58
CA ARG A 348 3.02 -11.53 25.88
C ARG A 348 3.90 -12.33 26.86
N ARG A 349 3.33 -13.21 27.69
CA ARG A 349 4.07 -14.13 28.58
C ARG A 349 4.18 -15.57 28.05
N GLY A 350 3.71 -15.84 26.82
CA GLY A 350 3.85 -17.15 26.18
C GLY A 350 2.89 -18.23 26.70
N TYR A 351 1.77 -17.84 27.31
CA TYR A 351 0.75 -18.75 27.82
C TYR A 351 -0.44 -18.86 26.85
N THR A 352 -1.01 -20.06 26.72
CA THR A 352 -2.27 -20.28 25.97
C THR A 352 -3.52 -20.09 26.83
N GLY A 353 -3.35 -19.76 28.10
CA GLY A 353 -4.39 -19.75 29.13
C GLY A 353 -3.77 -19.90 30.52
N LEU A 354 -4.61 -19.81 31.54
CA LEU A 354 -4.27 -20.07 32.94
C LEU A 354 -4.86 -21.43 33.38
N ARG A 355 -4.27 -22.06 34.40
CA ARG A 355 -4.75 -23.31 34.98
C ARG A 355 -4.92 -23.16 36.49
N GLU A 356 -6.09 -23.52 37.00
CA GLU A 356 -6.43 -23.55 38.43
C GLU A 356 -5.46 -24.51 39.15
N ILE A 357 -4.76 -24.09 40.21
CA ILE A 357 -3.67 -24.92 40.79
C ILE A 357 -4.22 -26.23 41.40
N ASP A 358 -5.36 -26.14 42.08
CA ASP A 358 -6.07 -27.30 42.65
C ASP A 358 -7.14 -27.87 41.68
N GLY A 359 -7.08 -27.52 40.39
CA GLY A 359 -8.13 -27.81 39.41
C GLY A 359 -7.64 -28.32 38.06
N TYR A 360 -8.51 -29.06 37.36
CA TYR A 360 -8.24 -29.55 36.00
C TYR A 360 -8.67 -28.57 34.90
N ARG A 361 -9.16 -27.38 35.27
CA ARG A 361 -9.65 -26.35 34.33
C ARG A 361 -8.48 -25.58 33.74
N ASN A 362 -8.47 -25.44 32.41
CA ASN A 362 -7.77 -24.36 31.73
C ASN A 362 -8.77 -23.20 31.52
N ILE A 363 -8.30 -21.96 31.59
CA ILE A 363 -9.10 -20.73 31.44
C ILE A 363 -8.37 -19.81 30.46
N ASP A 364 -9.01 -19.55 29.32
CA ASP A 364 -8.54 -18.70 28.22
C ASP A 364 -9.38 -17.42 28.03
N ASN A 365 -10.56 -17.37 28.67
CA ASN A 365 -11.48 -16.22 28.70
C ASN A 365 -11.37 -15.46 30.03
N MET A 366 -11.84 -14.22 30.07
CA MET A 366 -11.79 -13.39 31.28
C MET A 366 -12.87 -13.78 32.31
N ASP A 367 -14.07 -14.14 31.84
CA ASP A 367 -15.27 -14.36 32.66
C ASP A 367 -15.23 -15.66 33.48
N ASP A 368 -14.37 -16.61 33.09
CA ASP A 368 -14.16 -17.88 33.81
C ASP A 368 -13.23 -17.74 35.04
N LEU A 369 -12.61 -16.57 35.24
CA LEU A 369 -11.74 -16.29 36.38
C LEU A 369 -12.56 -16.05 37.66
N ARG A 370 -12.12 -16.68 38.75
CA ARG A 370 -12.79 -16.61 40.06
C ARG A 370 -12.01 -15.70 41.00
N THR A 371 -12.73 -14.85 41.74
CA THR A 371 -12.18 -14.07 42.85
C THR A 371 -11.49 -14.98 43.86
N ASN A 372 -10.29 -14.61 44.32
CA ASN A 372 -9.40 -15.41 45.16
C ASN A 372 -8.98 -16.77 44.55
N GLY A 373 -9.23 -17.00 43.26
CA GLY A 373 -8.71 -18.16 42.53
C GLY A 373 -7.19 -18.05 42.31
N ILE A 374 -6.50 -19.17 42.46
CA ILE A 374 -5.03 -19.26 42.30
C ILE A 374 -4.72 -20.09 41.04
N TYR A 375 -3.97 -19.49 40.12
CA TYR A 375 -3.76 -20.01 38.78
C TYR A 375 -2.28 -20.02 38.36
N ARG A 376 -1.86 -20.99 37.54
CA ARG A 376 -0.52 -21.11 36.95
C ARG A 376 -0.59 -20.97 35.43
N GLY A 377 0.36 -20.28 34.81
CA GLY A 377 0.38 -20.08 33.35
C GLY A 377 0.58 -21.39 32.58
N ALA A 378 -0.25 -21.67 31.57
CA ALA A 378 -0.16 -22.87 30.73
C ALA A 378 0.72 -22.59 29.49
N PRO A 379 1.94 -23.16 29.38
CA PRO A 379 2.87 -22.84 28.29
C PRO A 379 2.48 -23.49 26.95
N ILE A 380 2.80 -22.81 25.85
CA ILE A 380 2.63 -23.32 24.48
C ILE A 380 3.44 -24.61 24.28
N LYS A 381 2.77 -25.77 24.23
CA LYS A 381 3.44 -27.06 24.00
C LYS A 381 3.80 -27.28 22.53
N GLY A 382 5.05 -27.02 22.18
CA GLY A 382 5.66 -27.55 20.95
C GLY A 382 5.86 -29.07 21.03
N ILE A 383 5.55 -29.79 19.94
CA ILE A 383 5.76 -31.24 19.83
C ILE A 383 7.25 -31.52 19.60
N LEU A 384 7.88 -32.31 20.48
CA LEU A 384 9.34 -32.50 20.45
C LEU A 384 9.81 -33.89 20.93
N THR A 385 9.60 -34.94 20.13
CA THR A 385 10.37 -36.20 20.20
C THR A 385 10.26 -37.03 18.92
N LEU A 386 11.39 -37.26 18.23
CA LEU A 386 11.92 -38.60 17.93
C LEU A 386 13.37 -38.52 17.38
N GLN A 387 14.14 -39.62 17.49
CA GLN A 387 15.59 -39.66 17.25
C GLN A 387 15.97 -39.43 15.77
N ARG A 388 17.16 -38.96 15.37
CA ARG A 388 18.55 -38.99 15.92
C ARG A 388 19.32 -40.32 15.76
N ALA A 389 19.51 -40.73 14.51
CA ALA A 389 20.58 -41.62 14.03
C ALA A 389 20.91 -41.22 12.56
N ALA A 390 22.11 -41.40 11.99
CA ALA A 390 23.35 -42.01 12.49
C ALA A 390 24.60 -41.28 11.91
N LEU A 391 25.79 -41.58 12.46
CA LEU A 391 27.11 -41.19 11.94
C LEU A 391 28.03 -42.42 11.98
N PHE A 392 28.63 -42.84 10.85
CA PHE A 392 29.98 -43.44 10.77
C PHE A 392 30.38 -43.80 9.31
N ARG A 393 31.70 -43.89 9.05
CA ARG A 393 32.39 -44.13 7.74
C ARG A 393 32.30 -42.92 6.78
N ALA A 394 33.37 -42.27 6.27
CA ALA A 394 34.78 -42.61 5.99
C ALA A 394 35.01 -43.61 4.84
N GLY A 395 35.87 -43.35 3.84
CA GLY A 395 36.68 -42.15 3.52
C GLY A 395 37.66 -42.41 2.35
N CYS A 396 38.40 -41.38 1.87
CA CYS A 396 39.32 -41.41 0.70
C CYS A 396 38.66 -41.73 -0.67
N GLU A 397 39.21 -41.53 -1.88
CA GLU A 397 40.46 -40.97 -2.48
C GLU A 397 40.05 -40.39 -3.89
N ARG A 398 40.77 -39.59 -4.71
CA ARG A 398 42.01 -38.77 -4.66
C ARG A 398 42.12 -37.94 -5.97
N TRP A 399 42.96 -36.89 -5.99
CA TRP A 399 43.16 -35.99 -7.15
C TRP A 399 43.83 -36.64 -8.37
N LYS A 400 43.49 -36.17 -9.59
CA LYS A 400 44.40 -36.13 -10.76
C LYS A 400 44.19 -34.86 -11.60
N LEU A 401 45.29 -34.23 -12.02
CA LEU A 401 45.32 -33.17 -13.04
C LEU A 401 45.34 -33.79 -14.46
N GLY A 402 44.94 -33.00 -15.46
CA GLY A 402 45.20 -33.26 -16.88
C GLY A 402 45.73 -32.00 -17.57
N ILE A 403 46.91 -32.08 -18.21
CA ILE A 403 47.57 -30.97 -18.92
C ILE A 403 47.69 -31.34 -20.41
N ARG A 404 47.45 -30.36 -21.30
CA ARG A 404 47.94 -30.25 -22.69
C ARG A 404 47.78 -28.78 -23.12
N SER A 405 48.84 -27.97 -23.22
CA SER A 405 49.98 -27.97 -24.17
C SER A 405 49.64 -27.30 -25.51
N PHE A 406 50.25 -26.14 -25.76
CA PHE A 406 50.19 -25.40 -27.03
C PHE A 406 50.96 -26.12 -28.15
N SER A 407 50.58 -25.82 -29.40
CA SER A 407 51.45 -25.93 -30.58
C SER A 407 51.05 -24.86 -31.61
N THR A 408 51.99 -24.41 -32.43
CA THR A 408 51.83 -23.30 -33.38
C THR A 408 52.40 -23.63 -34.74
N GLN A 409 51.63 -23.41 -35.80
CA GLN A 409 52.10 -22.95 -37.11
C GLN A 409 50.89 -22.54 -37.98
N GLY A 410 51.13 -21.75 -39.02
CA GLY A 410 50.07 -21.28 -39.92
C GLY A 410 50.58 -21.08 -41.34
N ALA A 411 49.66 -21.07 -42.30
CA ALA A 411 49.90 -20.77 -43.71
C ALA A 411 48.65 -20.12 -44.32
N THR A 412 48.83 -19.34 -45.38
CA THR A 412 47.78 -18.50 -45.99
C THR A 412 47.20 -19.10 -47.27
N THR A 413 45.87 -19.14 -47.38
CA THR A 413 45.14 -19.19 -48.66
C THR A 413 43.91 -18.29 -48.59
N ALA A 414 43.40 -17.86 -49.76
CA ALA A 414 42.43 -16.77 -49.87
C ALA A 414 41.00 -17.24 -50.16
N GLY A 415 40.02 -16.39 -49.79
CA GLY A 415 38.77 -16.24 -50.54
C GLY A 415 37.80 -17.43 -50.58
N ALA A 416 37.24 -17.81 -49.42
CA ALA A 416 36.01 -18.60 -49.36
C ALA A 416 34.84 -17.73 -48.82
N PRO A 417 33.58 -17.94 -49.27
CA PRO A 417 32.43 -17.23 -48.71
C PRO A 417 32.27 -17.57 -47.22
N GLN A 418 31.77 -16.63 -46.42
CA GLN A 418 31.55 -16.88 -45.00
C GLN A 418 30.56 -18.05 -44.82
N PRO A 419 30.81 -18.96 -43.86
CA PRO A 419 29.82 -19.95 -43.48
C PRO A 419 28.55 -19.24 -42.99
N PRO A 420 27.35 -19.84 -43.17
CA PRO A 420 26.15 -19.30 -42.55
C PRO A 420 26.39 -19.16 -41.04
N PRO A 421 25.79 -18.14 -40.38
CA PRO A 421 25.89 -18.01 -38.94
C PRO A 421 25.46 -19.33 -38.28
N PRO A 422 26.13 -19.76 -37.19
CA PRO A 422 25.75 -21.00 -36.53
C PRO A 422 24.26 -20.94 -36.17
N PRO A 423 23.52 -22.06 -36.28
CA PRO A 423 22.12 -22.08 -35.86
C PRO A 423 22.04 -21.57 -34.41
N PRO A 424 21.00 -20.80 -34.07
CA PRO A 424 20.84 -20.29 -32.71
C PRO A 424 20.94 -21.47 -31.73
N PRO A 425 21.65 -21.31 -30.59
CA PRO A 425 21.77 -22.39 -29.62
C PRO A 425 20.37 -22.87 -29.23
N PRO A 426 20.16 -24.19 -29.08
CA PRO A 426 18.83 -24.76 -28.88
C PRO A 426 18.14 -24.06 -27.70
N GLU A 427 17.03 -23.38 -28.00
CA GLU A 427 16.34 -22.54 -27.03
C GLU A 427 15.84 -23.43 -25.89
N LYS A 428 16.20 -23.08 -24.64
CA LYS A 428 15.95 -23.92 -23.46
C LYS A 428 14.47 -24.25 -23.36
N THR A 429 14.11 -25.54 -23.44
CA THR A 429 12.72 -26.00 -23.49
C THR A 429 12.13 -26.37 -22.13
N HIS A 430 12.98 -26.63 -21.13
CA HIS A 430 12.60 -26.99 -19.77
C HIS A 430 13.26 -26.02 -18.79
N PHE A 431 12.49 -25.46 -17.86
CA PHE A 431 12.92 -24.47 -16.87
C PHE A 431 12.63 -24.98 -15.45
N GLY A 432 13.26 -24.41 -14.44
CA GLY A 432 13.29 -24.96 -13.08
C GLY A 432 14.52 -25.82 -12.84
N GLY A 433 14.74 -26.21 -11.58
CA GLY A 433 15.96 -26.88 -11.14
C GLY A 433 17.07 -25.88 -10.83
N LEU A 434 16.71 -24.74 -10.21
CA LEU A 434 17.67 -23.73 -9.80
C LEU A 434 18.61 -24.34 -8.75
N LYS A 435 19.92 -24.29 -8.99
CA LYS A 435 20.89 -24.83 -8.06
C LYS A 435 21.11 -23.91 -6.87
N ASP A 436 21.58 -24.46 -5.76
CA ASP A 436 21.82 -23.70 -4.54
C ASP A 436 22.95 -22.67 -4.69
N GLU A 437 23.95 -22.91 -5.55
CA GLU A 437 24.96 -21.90 -5.89
C GLU A 437 24.41 -20.74 -6.74
N ASP A 438 23.26 -20.91 -7.40
CA ASP A 438 22.62 -19.92 -8.27
C ASP A 438 21.48 -19.13 -7.59
N ARG A 439 21.03 -19.55 -6.40
CA ARG A 439 20.10 -18.78 -5.57
C ARG A 439 20.74 -17.45 -5.13
N ILE A 440 20.04 -16.33 -5.30
CA ILE A 440 20.49 -14.99 -4.89
C ILE A 440 20.27 -14.79 -3.39
N PHE A 441 19.13 -15.24 -2.86
CA PHE A 441 18.74 -15.07 -1.46
C PHE A 441 19.25 -16.23 -0.61
N THR A 442 20.57 -16.36 -0.51
CA THR A 442 21.25 -17.51 0.12
C THR A 442 21.00 -17.66 1.63
N ASN A 443 20.43 -16.66 2.30
CA ASN A 443 19.97 -16.78 3.70
C ASN A 443 18.44 -16.71 3.86
N LEU A 444 17.66 -17.02 2.82
CA LEU A 444 16.20 -16.83 2.80
C LEU A 444 15.46 -17.32 4.07
N TYR A 445 15.90 -18.46 4.62
CA TYR A 445 15.27 -19.11 5.78
C TYR A 445 15.87 -18.70 7.15
N GLY A 446 16.80 -17.74 7.19
CA GLY A 446 17.39 -17.24 8.44
C GLY A 446 18.35 -18.20 9.15
N LEU A 447 18.89 -19.20 8.45
CA LEU A 447 19.80 -20.22 9.02
C LEU A 447 21.18 -19.69 9.41
N HIS A 448 21.53 -18.48 8.97
CA HIS A 448 22.81 -17.81 9.23
C HIS A 448 22.59 -16.38 9.72
N ASP A 449 23.62 -15.78 10.32
CA ASP A 449 23.64 -14.38 10.76
C ASP A 449 23.17 -13.44 9.64
N PRO A 450 22.03 -12.73 9.78
CA PRO A 450 21.53 -11.82 8.74
C PRO A 450 22.33 -10.51 8.67
N PHE A 451 23.12 -10.20 9.70
CA PHE A 451 23.83 -8.94 9.88
C PHE A 451 25.22 -8.94 9.21
N LEU A 452 25.99 -7.86 9.37
CA LEU A 452 27.09 -7.51 8.45
C LEU A 452 28.19 -8.59 8.37
N LYS A 453 28.48 -9.26 9.49
CA LYS A 453 29.50 -10.34 9.58
C LYS A 453 29.09 -11.61 8.82
N GLY A 454 27.80 -11.94 8.80
CA GLY A 454 27.25 -12.99 7.95
C GLY A 454 27.10 -12.56 6.50
N ALA A 455 26.62 -11.34 6.25
CA ALA A 455 26.35 -10.81 4.92
C ALA A 455 27.62 -10.74 4.04
N MET A 456 28.75 -10.25 4.57
CA MET A 456 30.02 -10.24 3.81
C MET A 456 30.48 -11.65 3.40
N LYS A 457 30.21 -12.69 4.21
CA LYS A 457 30.53 -14.09 3.86
C LYS A 457 29.66 -14.63 2.73
N ARG A 458 28.44 -14.10 2.56
CA ARG A 458 27.53 -14.39 1.43
C ARG A 458 27.87 -13.59 0.16
N GLY A 459 28.87 -12.71 0.22
CA GLY A 459 29.28 -11.85 -0.89
C GLY A 459 28.53 -10.52 -0.99
N ASP A 460 27.74 -10.13 0.02
CA ASP A 460 27.17 -8.79 0.08
C ASP A 460 28.23 -7.76 0.47
N TRP A 461 28.06 -6.54 -0.03
CA TRP A 461 29.06 -5.46 -0.02
C TRP A 461 30.38 -5.80 -0.73
N HIS A 462 30.45 -6.92 -1.46
CA HIS A 462 31.65 -7.32 -2.19
C HIS A 462 31.89 -6.41 -3.39
N ARG A 463 32.93 -5.57 -3.29
CA ARG A 463 33.40 -4.65 -4.35
C ARG A 463 32.34 -3.63 -4.80
N THR A 464 31.39 -3.27 -3.94
CA THR A 464 30.35 -2.27 -4.23
C THR A 464 30.96 -0.94 -4.67
N LYS A 465 32.09 -0.52 -4.08
CA LYS A 465 32.88 0.64 -4.52
C LYS A 465 33.22 0.62 -6.01
N ASP A 466 33.67 -0.52 -6.54
CA ASP A 466 34.01 -0.68 -7.96
C ASP A 466 32.76 -0.56 -8.84
N LEU A 467 31.63 -1.09 -8.38
CA LEU A 467 30.35 -0.99 -9.09
C LEU A 467 29.83 0.46 -9.14
N VAL A 468 29.98 1.21 -8.04
CA VAL A 468 29.65 2.65 -7.99
C VAL A 468 30.58 3.45 -8.91
N LEU A 469 31.89 3.18 -8.89
CA LEU A 469 32.89 3.88 -9.73
C LEU A 469 32.76 3.58 -11.23
N LYS A 470 32.15 2.46 -11.64
CA LYS A 470 31.75 2.23 -13.05
C LYS A 470 30.64 3.18 -13.53
N GLY A 471 29.91 3.80 -12.60
CA GLY A 471 29.01 4.92 -12.88
C GLY A 471 27.58 4.55 -13.32
N ALA A 472 26.68 5.53 -13.16
CA ALA A 472 25.24 5.38 -13.31
C ALA A 472 24.78 4.76 -14.64
N ASP A 473 25.34 5.23 -15.76
CA ASP A 473 24.93 4.75 -17.09
C ASP A 473 25.44 3.33 -17.40
N TRP A 474 26.52 2.86 -16.77
CA TRP A 474 26.93 1.44 -16.85
C TRP A 474 25.93 0.56 -16.08
N ILE A 475 25.64 0.91 -14.82
CA ILE A 475 24.67 0.22 -13.97
C ILE A 475 23.32 0.07 -14.70
N VAL A 476 22.78 1.16 -15.24
CA VAL A 476 21.50 1.15 -15.96
C VAL A 476 21.54 0.27 -17.22
N ASN A 477 22.65 0.24 -17.96
CA ASN A 477 22.78 -0.57 -19.17
C ASN A 477 22.88 -2.07 -18.85
N GLU A 478 23.66 -2.47 -17.86
CA GLU A 478 23.74 -3.89 -17.45
C GLU A 478 22.41 -4.38 -16.87
N MET A 479 21.72 -3.54 -16.08
CA MET A 479 20.39 -3.88 -15.56
C MET A 479 19.33 -3.96 -16.68
N LYS A 480 19.48 -3.24 -17.80
CA LYS A 480 18.68 -3.48 -19.01
C LYS A 480 19.04 -4.81 -19.68
N LYS A 481 20.34 -5.08 -19.83
CA LYS A 481 20.91 -6.28 -20.47
C LYS A 481 20.52 -7.58 -19.75
N SER A 482 20.36 -7.53 -18.43
CA SER A 482 19.90 -8.65 -17.59
C SER A 482 18.45 -9.09 -17.84
N GLY A 483 17.63 -8.28 -18.51
CA GLY A 483 16.21 -8.56 -18.70
C GLY A 483 15.33 -8.43 -17.45
N LEU A 484 15.85 -7.94 -16.30
CA LEU A 484 15.12 -7.88 -15.03
C LEU A 484 13.80 -7.09 -15.12
N ARG A 485 12.68 -7.80 -15.01
CA ARG A 485 11.32 -7.24 -14.85
C ARG A 485 10.95 -7.05 -13.38
N GLY A 486 10.26 -5.95 -13.06
CA GLY A 486 9.91 -5.54 -11.70
C GLY A 486 9.02 -6.55 -11.00
N ARG A 487 9.47 -7.00 -9.82
CA ARG A 487 9.01 -8.20 -9.11
C ARG A 487 7.83 -8.00 -8.14
N GLY A 488 7.28 -6.79 -8.08
CA GLY A 488 6.09 -6.45 -7.27
C GLY A 488 4.88 -6.13 -8.15
N GLY A 489 4.31 -7.13 -8.82
CA GLY A 489 3.09 -6.96 -9.61
C GLY A 489 3.33 -6.75 -11.11
N ALA A 490 3.50 -5.49 -11.51
CA ALA A 490 3.31 -5.05 -12.90
C ALA A 490 4.36 -5.53 -13.94
N GLY A 491 5.42 -6.25 -13.54
CA GLY A 491 6.38 -6.86 -14.47
C GLY A 491 7.13 -5.90 -15.40
N PHE A 492 7.21 -4.61 -15.09
CA PHE A 492 7.80 -3.59 -15.95
C PHE A 492 9.35 -3.71 -16.01
N PRO A 493 10.02 -3.57 -17.18
CA PRO A 493 11.49 -3.71 -17.27
C PRO A 493 12.25 -2.70 -16.39
N SER A 494 13.03 -3.19 -15.44
CA SER A 494 13.56 -2.39 -14.31
C SER A 494 14.64 -1.41 -14.76
N GLY A 495 15.63 -1.87 -15.54
CA GLY A 495 16.66 -1.00 -16.11
C GLY A 495 16.09 0.07 -17.07
N LEU A 496 14.95 -0.19 -17.72
CA LEU A 496 14.23 0.83 -18.48
C LEU A 496 13.62 1.87 -17.54
N LYS A 497 12.94 1.43 -16.46
CA LYS A 497 12.34 2.32 -15.46
C LYS A 497 13.37 3.26 -14.84
N TRP A 498 14.54 2.74 -14.46
CA TRP A 498 15.63 3.54 -13.87
C TRP A 498 16.16 4.61 -14.85
N SER A 499 16.11 4.33 -16.16
CA SER A 499 16.53 5.30 -17.19
C SER A 499 15.53 6.42 -17.49
N PHE A 500 14.38 6.46 -16.81
CA PHE A 500 13.46 7.62 -16.86
C PHE A 500 13.87 8.75 -15.90
N MET A 501 14.76 8.50 -14.93
CA MET A 501 15.21 9.51 -13.99
C MET A 501 16.13 10.55 -14.67
N PRO A 502 16.05 11.85 -14.30
CA PRO A 502 16.82 12.91 -14.96
C PRO A 502 18.33 12.66 -14.92
N LYS A 503 18.99 12.77 -16.08
CA LYS A 503 20.46 12.64 -16.17
C LYS A 503 21.24 13.83 -15.60
N VAL A 504 20.60 14.99 -15.57
CA VAL A 504 21.10 16.25 -15.01
C VAL A 504 20.09 16.69 -13.96
N SER A 505 20.54 17.00 -12.74
CA SER A 505 19.65 17.58 -11.72
C SER A 505 19.33 19.03 -12.08
N ASP A 506 18.07 19.42 -11.88
CA ASP A 506 17.58 20.79 -11.99
C ASP A 506 17.62 21.55 -10.65
N GLY A 507 18.46 21.07 -9.71
CA GLY A 507 18.51 21.54 -8.33
C GLY A 507 17.65 20.70 -7.38
N ARG A 508 16.70 19.90 -7.88
CA ARG A 508 15.96 18.93 -7.06
C ARG A 508 16.82 17.68 -6.82
N PRO A 509 16.89 17.17 -5.57
CA PRO A 509 17.49 15.87 -5.29
C PRO A 509 16.62 14.76 -5.89
N SER A 510 17.22 13.81 -6.58
CA SER A 510 16.52 12.59 -7.03
C SER A 510 16.40 11.61 -5.87
N TYR A 511 15.28 10.88 -5.77
CA TYR A 511 15.05 9.87 -4.74
C TYR A 511 14.82 8.47 -5.31
N LEU A 512 15.33 7.47 -4.59
CA LEU A 512 14.86 6.09 -4.67
C LEU A 512 13.81 5.89 -3.57
N VAL A 513 12.70 5.25 -3.90
CA VAL A 513 11.77 4.76 -2.87
C VAL A 513 11.62 3.25 -3.03
N VAL A 514 11.95 2.51 -1.98
CA VAL A 514 11.75 1.06 -1.96
C VAL A 514 10.39 0.74 -1.36
N ASN A 515 9.56 0.09 -2.15
CA ASN A 515 8.27 -0.43 -1.72
C ASN A 515 8.48 -1.78 -1.02
N ALA A 516 8.29 -1.77 0.29
CA ALA A 516 8.35 -2.90 1.20
C ALA A 516 7.05 -3.01 2.03
N ASP A 517 5.94 -2.51 1.49
CA ASP A 517 4.63 -2.50 2.16
C ASP A 517 3.91 -3.86 2.10
N GLU A 518 4.27 -4.72 1.14
CA GLU A 518 3.90 -6.15 1.03
C GLU A 518 2.60 -6.58 1.76
N SER A 519 1.50 -5.94 1.38
CA SER A 519 0.19 -6.24 1.94
C SER A 519 -0.70 -7.04 0.99
N GLU A 520 -0.15 -7.54 -0.12
CA GLU A 520 -0.81 -8.40 -1.11
C GLU A 520 -1.01 -9.82 -0.55
N PRO A 521 -2.26 -10.30 -0.35
CA PRO A 521 -2.56 -11.64 0.14
C PRO A 521 -1.75 -12.76 -0.53
N GLY A 522 -1.24 -13.67 0.29
CA GLY A 522 -0.33 -14.76 -0.10
C GLY A 522 1.14 -14.37 -0.27
N THR A 523 1.48 -13.07 -0.23
CA THR A 523 2.85 -12.58 -0.49
C THR A 523 3.63 -12.34 0.81
N CYS A 524 4.84 -12.91 0.90
CA CYS A 524 5.75 -12.76 2.05
C CYS A 524 7.25 -12.81 1.68
N LYS A 525 7.58 -12.63 0.41
CA LYS A 525 8.93 -12.66 -0.18
C LYS A 525 9.82 -11.51 0.29
N ASP A 526 9.28 -10.30 0.36
CA ASP A 526 10.00 -9.08 0.73
C ASP A 526 10.25 -9.05 2.24
N ARG A 527 9.32 -9.61 3.03
CA ARG A 527 9.47 -9.93 4.45
C ARG A 527 10.74 -10.74 4.74
N GLU A 528 10.97 -11.83 3.99
CA GLU A 528 12.15 -12.68 4.17
C GLU A 528 13.45 -11.91 3.90
N ILE A 529 13.48 -11.11 2.84
CA ILE A 529 14.63 -10.26 2.50
C ILE A 529 14.91 -9.25 3.61
N MET A 530 13.88 -8.59 4.16
CA MET A 530 14.05 -7.60 5.23
C MET A 530 14.52 -8.21 6.57
N ARG A 531 14.05 -9.40 6.94
CA ARG A 531 14.39 -10.01 8.24
C ARG A 531 15.62 -10.90 8.22
N HIS A 532 15.93 -11.56 7.10
CA HIS A 532 16.98 -12.57 6.99
C HIS A 532 18.15 -12.19 6.07
N ASP A 533 18.01 -11.20 5.18
CA ASP A 533 19.13 -10.74 4.33
C ASP A 533 19.17 -9.20 4.11
N PRO A 534 18.96 -8.37 5.16
CA PRO A 534 18.74 -6.92 5.03
C PRO A 534 19.90 -6.17 4.37
N HIS A 535 21.14 -6.64 4.55
CA HIS A 535 22.31 -6.02 3.91
C HIS A 535 22.28 -6.08 2.38
N LYS A 536 21.65 -7.11 1.80
CA LYS A 536 21.49 -7.26 0.34
C LYS A 536 20.49 -6.24 -0.22
N LEU A 537 19.43 -5.95 0.53
CA LEU A 537 18.51 -4.84 0.26
C LEU A 537 19.22 -3.48 0.37
N LEU A 538 19.97 -3.24 1.45
CA LEU A 538 20.67 -1.97 1.68
C LEU A 538 21.76 -1.70 0.62
N GLU A 539 22.52 -2.71 0.20
CA GLU A 539 23.46 -2.58 -0.92
C GLU A 539 22.71 -2.33 -2.23
N GLY A 540 21.60 -3.03 -2.44
CA GLY A 540 20.68 -2.77 -3.56
C GLY A 540 20.22 -1.31 -3.61
N CYS A 541 19.90 -0.70 -2.47
CA CYS A 541 19.54 0.71 -2.39
C CYS A 541 20.67 1.61 -2.91
N LEU A 542 21.91 1.39 -2.50
CA LEU A 542 23.07 2.16 -2.98
C LEU A 542 23.30 1.95 -4.49
N ILE A 543 23.29 0.70 -4.96
CA ILE A 543 23.51 0.35 -6.36
C ILE A 543 22.44 0.93 -7.28
N ALA A 544 21.16 0.73 -6.94
CA ALA A 544 20.04 1.29 -7.69
C ALA A 544 20.02 2.83 -7.59
N GLY A 545 20.35 3.38 -6.42
CA GLY A 545 20.47 4.81 -6.16
C GLY A 545 21.48 5.48 -7.09
N VAL A 546 22.73 5.00 -7.11
CA VAL A 546 23.77 5.46 -8.04
C VAL A 546 23.33 5.30 -9.49
N GLY A 547 22.77 4.14 -9.86
CA GLY A 547 22.24 3.87 -11.20
C GLY A 547 21.23 4.92 -11.66
N MET A 548 20.32 5.34 -10.78
CA MET A 548 19.29 6.33 -11.07
C MET A 548 19.62 7.77 -10.62
N ARG A 549 20.87 8.01 -10.19
CA ARG A 549 21.38 9.30 -9.69
C ARG A 549 20.63 9.86 -8.48
N ALA A 550 20.07 9.00 -7.63
CA ALA A 550 19.35 9.39 -6.43
C ALA A 550 20.30 9.71 -5.26
N SER A 551 20.02 10.79 -4.52
CA SER A 551 20.79 11.24 -3.36
C SER A 551 20.43 10.50 -2.06
N ALA A 552 19.25 9.90 -2.00
CA ALA A 552 18.83 9.06 -0.88
C ALA A 552 17.82 7.99 -1.32
N ALA A 553 17.78 6.89 -0.57
CA ALA A 553 16.67 5.94 -0.56
C ALA A 553 15.74 6.18 0.64
N TYR A 554 14.44 6.01 0.44
CA TYR A 554 13.48 5.78 1.50
C TYR A 554 12.91 4.36 1.36
N ILE A 555 13.11 3.51 2.35
CA ILE A 555 12.47 2.19 2.41
C ILE A 555 11.16 2.37 3.16
N TYR A 556 10.04 2.22 2.45
CA TYR A 556 8.69 2.27 3.02
C TYR A 556 8.27 0.85 3.39
N ILE A 557 8.27 0.53 4.68
CA ILE A 557 7.98 -0.81 5.22
C ILE A 557 6.52 -0.89 5.65
N ARG A 558 5.91 -2.07 5.51
CA ARG A 558 4.58 -2.37 6.07
C ARG A 558 4.52 -2.04 7.57
N GLY A 559 3.41 -1.47 8.04
CA GLY A 559 3.25 -1.09 9.45
C GLY A 559 3.39 -2.26 10.43
N GLU A 560 2.84 -3.41 10.05
CA GLU A 560 2.81 -4.65 10.81
C GLU A 560 4.17 -5.38 10.87
N TYR A 561 5.09 -5.05 9.96
CA TYR A 561 6.43 -5.66 9.85
C TYR A 561 7.43 -5.03 10.84
N VAL A 562 7.04 -5.01 12.12
CA VAL A 562 7.77 -4.35 13.21
C VAL A 562 9.12 -4.99 13.50
N ASN A 563 9.26 -6.32 13.38
CA ASN A 563 10.50 -7.03 13.70
C ASN A 563 11.47 -7.03 12.51
N GLU A 564 10.91 -7.17 11.32
CA GLU A 564 11.55 -6.99 10.02
C GLU A 564 12.17 -5.58 9.94
N ARG A 565 11.42 -4.53 10.32
CA ARG A 565 11.93 -3.16 10.43
C ARG A 565 13.06 -3.03 11.44
N LYS A 566 12.94 -3.59 12.64
CA LYS A 566 14.02 -3.57 13.65
C LYS A 566 15.31 -4.21 13.14
N ASN A 567 15.21 -5.33 12.42
CA ASN A 567 16.36 -5.98 11.78
C ASN A 567 16.98 -5.07 10.69
N LEU A 568 16.16 -4.46 9.85
CA LEU A 568 16.65 -3.56 8.80
C LEU A 568 17.23 -2.24 9.35
N GLU A 569 16.68 -1.71 10.44
CA GLU A 569 17.22 -0.54 11.16
C GLU A 569 18.56 -0.84 11.81
N ARG A 570 18.73 -2.04 12.39
CA ARG A 570 20.02 -2.52 12.89
C ARG A 570 21.03 -2.71 11.75
N ALA A 571 20.66 -3.41 10.69
CA ALA A 571 21.53 -3.62 9.52
C ALA A 571 21.93 -2.29 8.86
N ARG A 572 21.03 -1.30 8.82
CA ARG A 572 21.33 0.06 8.41
C ARG A 572 22.36 0.70 9.34
N LYS A 573 22.17 0.62 10.66
CA LYS A 573 23.13 1.15 11.63
C LYS A 573 24.52 0.55 11.41
N GLU A 574 24.61 -0.78 11.30
CA GLU A 574 25.89 -1.48 11.02
C GLU A 574 26.51 -1.03 9.68
N ALA A 575 25.70 -0.75 8.64
CA ALA A 575 26.19 -0.25 7.35
C ALA A 575 26.68 1.21 7.40
N TYR A 576 26.06 2.08 8.20
CA TYR A 576 26.57 3.45 8.45
C TYR A 576 27.84 3.43 9.29
N GLU A 577 27.89 2.62 10.36
CA GLU A 577 29.08 2.46 11.22
C GLU A 577 30.28 1.89 10.45
N ALA A 578 30.04 1.07 9.42
CA ALA A 578 31.06 0.55 8.51
C ALA A 578 31.41 1.48 7.32
N GLY A 579 30.80 2.67 7.21
CA GLY A 579 31.05 3.61 6.09
C GLY A 579 30.53 3.13 4.73
N LEU A 580 29.60 2.18 4.72
CA LEU A 580 28.99 1.62 3.50
C LEU A 580 27.83 2.49 2.97
N LEU A 581 27.25 3.33 3.84
CA LEU A 581 26.16 4.26 3.55
C LEU A 581 26.43 5.63 4.20
N GLY A 582 25.67 6.65 3.79
CA GLY A 582 25.84 8.05 4.21
C GLY A 582 26.79 8.80 3.29
N LYS A 583 27.56 9.75 3.85
CA LYS A 583 28.57 10.49 3.10
C LYS A 583 29.70 9.58 2.63
N ASN A 584 30.15 9.74 1.37
CA ASN A 584 31.21 8.96 0.76
C ASN A 584 30.97 7.44 0.88
N ALA A 585 29.76 6.98 0.57
CA ALA A 585 29.30 5.60 0.72
C ALA A 585 30.26 4.60 0.05
N CYS A 586 30.65 3.54 0.77
CA CYS A 586 31.69 2.57 0.38
C CYS A 586 33.07 3.20 0.07
N GLY A 587 33.34 4.43 0.52
CA GLY A 587 34.54 5.19 0.17
C GLY A 587 34.65 5.52 -1.33
N SER A 588 33.52 5.67 -2.03
CA SER A 588 33.44 5.80 -3.50
C SER A 588 33.45 7.24 -4.05
N GLY A 589 33.28 8.25 -3.19
CA GLY A 589 33.03 9.64 -3.58
C GLY A 589 31.55 9.98 -3.82
N TYR A 590 30.63 9.05 -3.59
CA TYR A 590 29.18 9.26 -3.73
C TYR A 590 28.50 9.39 -2.35
N ASP A 591 27.74 10.46 -2.14
CA ASP A 591 26.93 10.64 -0.93
C ASP A 591 25.55 9.99 -1.13
N PHE A 592 25.16 9.07 -0.23
CA PHE A 592 23.88 8.36 -0.33
C PHE A 592 23.32 7.91 1.03
N ASP A 593 22.23 8.53 1.44
CA ASP A 593 21.52 8.19 2.69
C ASP A 593 20.41 7.16 2.49
N VAL A 594 20.12 6.35 3.52
CA VAL A 594 19.01 5.39 3.54
C VAL A 594 18.11 5.66 4.74
N HIS A 595 16.95 6.25 4.48
CA HIS A 595 15.91 6.46 5.45
C HIS A 595 14.98 5.24 5.49
N ILE A 596 14.47 4.93 6.67
CA ILE A 596 13.46 3.89 6.89
C ILE A 596 12.21 4.61 7.37
N HIS A 597 11.09 4.36 6.69
CA HIS A 597 9.77 4.84 7.01
C HIS A 597 8.81 3.64 7.05
N TYR A 598 7.64 3.79 7.65
CA TYR A 598 6.69 2.68 7.76
C TYR A 598 5.24 3.17 7.66
N GLY A 599 4.41 2.35 7.01
CA GLY A 599 2.98 2.55 6.90
C GLY A 599 2.23 2.16 8.17
N ALA A 600 0.90 2.04 8.06
CA ALA A 600 -0.01 1.80 9.17
C ALA A 600 -1.16 0.83 8.81
N GLY A 601 -0.84 -0.27 8.11
CA GLY A 601 -1.81 -1.31 7.75
C GLY A 601 -2.84 -0.89 6.70
N ALA A 602 -2.37 -0.54 5.50
CA ALA A 602 -3.25 -0.18 4.38
C ALA A 602 -2.60 -0.56 3.03
N TYR A 603 -3.06 -1.63 2.38
CA TYR A 603 -2.52 -2.19 1.14
C TYR A 603 -2.45 -1.19 -0.03
N ILE A 604 -3.37 -0.22 -0.07
CA ILE A 604 -3.33 0.85 -1.06
C ILE A 604 -2.07 1.73 -0.94
N CYS A 605 -1.44 1.84 0.24
CA CYS A 605 -0.12 2.46 0.40
C CYS A 605 1.00 1.69 -0.32
N GLY A 606 0.76 0.44 -0.72
CA GLY A 606 1.62 -0.32 -1.62
C GLY A 606 1.54 0.10 -3.10
N GLU A 607 0.62 0.99 -3.51
CA GLU A 607 0.61 1.52 -4.88
C GLU A 607 1.66 2.61 -5.07
N GLU A 608 2.35 2.60 -6.21
CA GLU A 608 3.49 3.48 -6.54
C GLU A 608 3.30 4.98 -6.23
N THR A 609 2.10 5.54 -6.34
CA THR A 609 1.84 6.97 -6.05
C THR A 609 1.16 7.22 -4.72
N ALA A 610 0.32 6.29 -4.25
CA ALA A 610 -0.23 6.35 -2.89
C ALA A 610 0.87 6.25 -1.83
N LEU A 611 1.88 5.41 -2.08
CA LEU A 611 3.09 5.28 -1.26
C LEU A 611 3.79 6.63 -1.09
N LEU A 612 3.94 7.40 -2.19
CA LEU A 612 4.57 8.72 -2.16
C LEU A 612 3.75 9.75 -1.37
N GLU A 613 2.41 9.75 -1.52
CA GLU A 613 1.53 10.62 -0.72
C GLU A 613 1.58 10.25 0.78
N SER A 614 1.63 8.95 1.12
CA SER A 614 1.75 8.50 2.51
C SER A 614 3.11 8.85 3.12
N LEU A 615 4.20 8.70 2.37
CA LEU A 615 5.56 9.08 2.79
C LEU A 615 5.69 10.61 2.97
N GLU A 616 4.94 11.40 2.20
CA GLU A 616 4.77 12.85 2.40
C GLU A 616 3.89 13.20 3.62
N GLY A 617 3.45 12.22 4.43
CA GLY A 617 2.65 12.42 5.64
C GLY A 617 1.16 12.67 5.39
N LYS A 618 0.66 12.40 4.17
CA LYS A 618 -0.76 12.52 3.80
C LYS A 618 -1.46 11.17 3.89
N GLN A 619 -2.76 11.15 3.58
CA GLN A 619 -3.48 9.90 3.34
C GLN A 619 -2.92 9.18 2.10
N GLY A 620 -2.80 7.84 2.16
CA GLY A 620 -2.35 7.00 1.05
C GLY A 620 -3.36 6.90 -0.09
N LYS A 621 -3.57 8.00 -0.81
CA LYS A 621 -4.47 8.13 -1.96
C LYS A 621 -3.65 8.31 -3.24
N PRO A 622 -3.80 7.45 -4.27
CA PRO A 622 -3.04 7.55 -5.51
C PRO A 622 -3.09 8.92 -6.20
N ARG A 623 -2.03 9.25 -6.95
CA ARG A 623 -2.01 10.40 -7.86
C ARG A 623 -2.44 9.96 -9.25
N LEU A 624 -3.23 10.79 -9.95
CA LEU A 624 -3.43 10.59 -11.39
C LEU A 624 -2.08 10.69 -12.11
N LYS A 625 -1.85 9.75 -13.04
CA LYS A 625 -0.70 9.74 -13.95
C LYS A 625 -1.20 10.28 -15.30
N PRO A 626 -0.63 11.38 -15.87
CA PRO A 626 0.51 12.15 -15.41
C PRO A 626 0.16 13.19 -14.32
N PRO A 627 1.16 13.70 -13.55
CA PRO A 627 2.60 13.50 -13.71
C PRO A 627 3.08 12.10 -13.28
N PHE A 628 4.18 11.64 -13.87
CA PHE A 628 4.84 10.39 -13.47
C PHE A 628 5.87 10.65 -12.37
N PRO A 629 6.09 9.72 -11.42
CA PRO A 629 7.06 9.88 -10.34
C PRO A 629 8.47 10.28 -10.79
N ALA A 630 8.95 9.73 -11.92
CA ALA A 630 10.28 10.04 -12.45
C ALA A 630 10.47 11.54 -12.82
N ASN A 631 9.37 12.27 -13.05
CA ASN A 631 9.38 13.71 -13.29
C ASN A 631 9.06 14.52 -12.01
N ALA A 632 8.08 14.07 -11.23
CA ALA A 632 7.63 14.69 -9.98
C ALA A 632 6.94 13.63 -9.08
N GLY A 633 7.73 13.00 -8.23
CA GLY A 633 7.34 11.99 -7.25
C GLY A 633 7.42 12.55 -5.82
N LEU A 634 8.28 11.96 -4.99
CA LEU A 634 8.43 12.30 -3.56
C LEU A 634 8.86 13.76 -3.38
N TYR A 635 8.12 14.53 -2.58
CA TYR A 635 8.30 15.97 -2.37
C TYR A 635 8.31 16.77 -3.69
N GLY A 636 7.59 16.30 -4.72
CA GLY A 636 7.60 16.87 -6.07
C GLY A 636 8.94 16.72 -6.81
N CYS A 637 9.90 15.99 -6.26
CA CYS A 637 11.23 15.75 -6.81
C CYS A 637 11.24 14.47 -7.67
N PRO A 638 12.23 14.25 -8.56
CA PRO A 638 12.30 13.04 -9.37
C PRO A 638 12.37 11.79 -8.47
N THR A 639 11.56 10.76 -8.74
CA THR A 639 11.54 9.54 -7.92
C THR A 639 11.21 8.30 -8.72
N THR A 640 11.91 7.19 -8.45
CA THR A 640 11.49 5.86 -8.91
C THR A 640 11.15 4.97 -7.72
N VAL A 641 9.95 4.37 -7.77
CA VAL A 641 9.53 3.34 -6.81
C VAL A 641 9.93 1.96 -7.33
N THR A 642 10.58 1.14 -6.49
CA THR A 642 10.93 -0.25 -6.79
C THR A 642 10.60 -1.18 -5.63
N ASN A 643 10.08 -2.37 -5.92
CA ASN A 643 9.85 -3.41 -4.91
C ASN A 643 11.17 -4.00 -4.35
N VAL A 644 11.18 -4.42 -3.07
CA VAL A 644 12.35 -4.97 -2.34
C VAL A 644 13.10 -6.03 -3.14
N GLU A 645 12.45 -7.07 -3.64
CA GLU A 645 13.11 -8.11 -4.44
C GLU A 645 13.84 -7.54 -5.67
N THR A 646 13.25 -6.58 -6.39
CA THR A 646 13.89 -5.93 -7.57
C THR A 646 15.14 -5.13 -7.23
N VAL A 647 15.16 -4.45 -6.09
CA VAL A 647 16.35 -3.71 -5.66
C VAL A 647 17.41 -4.65 -5.06
N ALA A 648 17.00 -5.66 -4.29
CA ALA A 648 17.90 -6.60 -3.62
C ALA A 648 18.60 -7.60 -4.56
N VAL A 649 18.02 -7.98 -5.71
CA VAL A 649 18.77 -8.78 -6.71
C VAL A 649 19.86 -7.98 -7.44
N SER A 650 19.76 -6.64 -7.47
CA SER A 650 20.59 -5.81 -8.35
C SER A 650 22.11 -5.86 -8.07
N PRO A 651 22.61 -5.92 -6.81
CA PRO A 651 24.05 -6.07 -6.58
C PRO A 651 24.58 -7.41 -7.11
N THR A 652 23.85 -8.51 -6.88
CA THR A 652 24.26 -9.84 -7.34
C THR A 652 24.27 -9.96 -8.87
N ILE A 653 23.31 -9.32 -9.57
CA ILE A 653 23.31 -9.22 -11.04
C ILE A 653 24.58 -8.51 -11.54
N LEU A 654 24.95 -7.37 -10.95
CA LEU A 654 26.14 -6.62 -11.35
C LEU A 654 27.47 -7.28 -10.93
N ARG A 655 27.46 -8.13 -9.89
CA ARG A 655 28.63 -8.91 -9.44
C ARG A 655 28.87 -10.16 -10.30
N ARG A 656 27.82 -10.93 -10.60
CA ARG A 656 27.91 -12.18 -11.39
C ARG A 656 27.90 -11.97 -12.90
N GLY A 657 27.34 -10.85 -13.36
CA GLY A 657 27.18 -10.49 -14.76
C GLY A 657 25.71 -10.60 -15.22
N PRO A 658 25.24 -9.67 -16.07
CA PRO A 658 23.85 -9.67 -16.53
C PRO A 658 23.51 -10.88 -17.41
N GLU A 659 24.48 -11.47 -18.11
CA GLU A 659 24.29 -12.68 -18.93
C GLU A 659 23.92 -13.90 -18.09
N TRP A 660 24.52 -14.06 -16.91
CA TRP A 660 24.20 -15.12 -15.97
C TRP A 660 22.72 -15.02 -15.54
N PHE A 661 22.27 -13.83 -15.15
CA PHE A 661 20.86 -13.62 -14.79
C PHE A 661 19.91 -13.73 -16.00
N ALA A 662 20.35 -13.31 -17.19
CA ALA A 662 19.60 -13.44 -18.43
C ALA A 662 19.47 -14.89 -18.94
N SER A 663 20.35 -15.80 -18.49
CA SER A 663 20.33 -17.23 -18.87
C SER A 663 19.26 -18.06 -18.17
N PHE A 664 18.66 -17.51 -17.11
CA PHE A 664 17.52 -18.09 -16.41
C PHE A 664 16.20 -17.60 -16.99
N GLY A 665 15.19 -18.47 -17.03
CA GLY A 665 13.87 -18.20 -17.56
C GLY A 665 13.85 -18.06 -19.08
N ARG A 666 12.64 -18.00 -19.65
CA ARG A 666 12.51 -17.85 -21.11
C ARG A 666 12.68 -16.40 -21.56
N LYS A 667 12.79 -16.21 -22.88
CA LYS A 667 12.87 -14.91 -23.54
C LYS A 667 11.81 -13.91 -23.01
N ASN A 668 12.21 -12.66 -22.82
CA ASN A 668 11.46 -11.57 -22.15
C ASN A 668 11.12 -11.81 -20.66
N ASN A 669 11.46 -12.95 -20.07
CA ASN A 669 11.03 -13.38 -18.75
C ASN A 669 12.21 -13.93 -17.94
N SER A 670 13.29 -13.15 -17.88
CA SER A 670 14.57 -13.63 -17.36
C SER A 670 14.77 -13.49 -15.85
N GLY A 671 15.64 -14.36 -15.33
CA GLY A 671 16.13 -14.37 -13.96
C GLY A 671 15.43 -15.35 -13.04
N THR A 672 15.83 -15.33 -11.77
CA THR A 672 15.17 -16.03 -10.67
C THR A 672 13.98 -15.20 -10.12
N LYS A 673 13.06 -15.86 -9.43
CA LYS A 673 11.93 -15.23 -8.75
C LYS A 673 11.75 -15.84 -7.37
N LEU A 674 11.48 -14.99 -6.38
CA LEU A 674 11.09 -15.44 -5.05
C LEU A 674 9.58 -15.75 -5.04
N PHE A 675 9.23 -17.04 -5.03
CA PHE A 675 7.85 -17.55 -5.01
C PHE A 675 7.36 -17.71 -3.58
N CYS A 676 6.09 -17.40 -3.31
CA CYS A 676 5.44 -17.64 -2.02
C CYS A 676 4.30 -18.64 -2.23
N VAL A 677 4.44 -19.91 -1.85
CA VAL A 677 3.39 -20.91 -2.06
C VAL A 677 2.59 -21.12 -0.77
N SER A 678 1.29 -20.89 -0.86
CA SER A 678 0.36 -20.79 0.27
C SER A 678 -0.97 -21.48 -0.05
N GLY A 679 -1.87 -21.59 0.94
CA GLY A 679 -3.12 -22.32 0.81
C GLY A 679 -2.93 -23.83 0.94
N HIS A 680 -3.70 -24.62 0.18
CA HIS A 680 -3.88 -26.06 0.36
C HIS A 680 -2.78 -26.91 -0.31
N VAL A 681 -1.52 -26.67 0.09
CA VAL A 681 -0.35 -27.54 -0.20
C VAL A 681 0.12 -28.25 1.06
N ASN A 682 0.85 -29.36 0.92
CA ASN A 682 1.31 -30.16 2.06
C ASN A 682 2.41 -29.47 2.89
N LYS A 683 3.21 -28.60 2.27
CA LYS A 683 4.26 -27.81 2.92
C LYS A 683 4.29 -26.38 2.33
N PRO A 684 3.47 -25.44 2.85
CA PRO A 684 3.52 -24.04 2.44
C PRO A 684 4.91 -23.45 2.69
N CYS A 685 5.51 -22.80 1.68
CA CYS A 685 6.87 -22.28 1.77
C CYS A 685 7.13 -21.12 0.81
N THR A 686 8.10 -20.27 1.18
CA THR A 686 8.66 -19.25 0.29
C THR A 686 10.00 -19.76 -0.24
N VAL A 687 10.18 -19.77 -1.56
CA VAL A 687 11.35 -20.36 -2.23
C VAL A 687 11.76 -19.53 -3.45
N GLU A 688 13.05 -19.23 -3.58
CA GLU A 688 13.59 -18.66 -4.83
C GLU A 688 13.73 -19.78 -5.87
N GLU A 689 13.25 -19.60 -7.09
CA GLU A 689 13.43 -20.61 -8.15
C GLU A 689 13.55 -19.92 -9.52
N GLU A 690 13.84 -20.66 -10.58
CA GLU A 690 13.93 -20.11 -11.94
C GLU A 690 12.56 -19.56 -12.40
N MET A 691 12.51 -18.41 -13.08
CA MET A 691 11.28 -18.02 -13.79
C MET A 691 10.99 -18.99 -14.95
N SER A 692 9.73 -19.03 -15.39
CA SER A 692 9.22 -19.98 -16.38
C SER A 692 9.24 -21.46 -15.94
N ILE A 693 9.57 -21.78 -14.69
CA ILE A 693 9.30 -23.12 -14.09
C ILE A 693 7.81 -23.49 -14.27
N PRO A 694 7.47 -24.74 -14.62
CA PRO A 694 6.07 -25.19 -14.61
C PRO A 694 5.43 -25.06 -13.22
N LEU A 695 4.21 -24.55 -13.15
CA LEU A 695 3.45 -24.35 -11.90
C LEU A 695 3.33 -25.66 -11.09
N LYS A 696 3.06 -26.75 -11.79
CA LYS A 696 3.00 -28.11 -11.25
C LYS A 696 4.34 -28.58 -10.65
N GLU A 697 5.45 -28.33 -11.34
CA GLU A 697 6.80 -28.67 -10.85
C GLU A 697 7.15 -27.91 -9.57
N LEU A 698 6.84 -26.60 -9.52
CA LEU A 698 7.06 -25.75 -8.35
C LEU A 698 6.33 -26.30 -7.10
N ILE A 699 5.04 -26.66 -7.25
CA ILE A 699 4.22 -27.17 -6.15
C ILE A 699 4.67 -28.58 -5.72
N GLU A 700 4.84 -29.51 -6.66
CA GLU A 700 5.20 -30.89 -6.33
C GLU A 700 6.63 -31.02 -5.78
N ARG A 701 7.63 -30.32 -6.36
CA ARG A 701 9.02 -30.38 -5.86
C ARG A 701 9.23 -29.67 -4.53
N HIS A 702 8.82 -28.41 -4.41
CA HIS A 702 9.20 -27.58 -3.27
C HIS A 702 8.18 -27.61 -2.13
N CYS A 703 6.89 -27.76 -2.45
CA CYS A 703 5.80 -27.66 -1.49
C CYS A 703 5.24 -29.04 -1.07
N GLY A 704 5.86 -30.12 -1.56
CA GLY A 704 5.41 -31.50 -1.31
C GLY A 704 4.04 -31.81 -1.92
N GLY A 705 3.64 -31.10 -2.95
CA GLY A 705 2.38 -31.30 -3.68
C GLY A 705 1.15 -30.65 -3.06
N VAL A 706 0.05 -30.72 -3.82
CA VAL A 706 -1.28 -30.29 -3.37
C VAL A 706 -1.78 -31.18 -2.23
N ARG A 707 -2.55 -30.63 -1.28
CA ARG A 707 -3.15 -31.41 -0.20
C ARG A 707 -4.13 -32.45 -0.78
N GLY A 708 -3.89 -33.72 -0.50
CA GLY A 708 -4.62 -34.84 -1.13
C GLY A 708 -4.11 -35.24 -2.53
N GLY A 709 -2.96 -34.71 -2.96
CA GLY A 709 -2.36 -34.97 -4.28
C GLY A 709 -2.88 -34.06 -5.38
N TRP A 710 -2.17 -34.02 -6.51
CA TRP A 710 -2.45 -33.09 -7.62
C TRP A 710 -3.89 -33.18 -8.16
N ASP A 711 -4.49 -34.37 -8.18
CA ASP A 711 -5.87 -34.54 -8.65
C ASP A 711 -6.94 -34.12 -7.63
N ASN A 712 -6.54 -33.73 -6.42
CA ASN A 712 -7.39 -32.98 -5.48
C ASN A 712 -7.35 -31.45 -5.72
N LEU A 713 -6.57 -30.95 -6.68
CA LEU A 713 -6.54 -29.52 -7.02
C LEU A 713 -7.88 -29.05 -7.61
N LEU A 714 -8.35 -27.88 -7.17
CA LEU A 714 -9.50 -27.18 -7.71
C LEU A 714 -9.02 -26.00 -8.58
N ALA A 715 -8.28 -25.07 -7.97
CA ALA A 715 -7.80 -23.85 -8.61
C ALA A 715 -6.50 -23.33 -7.97
N VAL A 716 -5.83 -22.41 -8.66
CA VAL A 716 -4.65 -21.68 -8.15
C VAL A 716 -4.75 -20.22 -8.53
N ILE A 717 -4.46 -19.30 -7.60
CA ILE A 717 -4.20 -17.90 -7.91
C ILE A 717 -2.67 -17.74 -7.99
N PRO A 718 -2.07 -17.51 -9.17
CA PRO A 718 -0.63 -17.69 -9.38
C PRO A 718 0.25 -16.49 -8.99
N GLY A 719 -0.33 -15.35 -8.58
CA GLY A 719 0.41 -14.08 -8.51
C GLY A 719 0.07 -13.11 -7.37
N GLY A 720 -0.47 -13.61 -6.25
CA GLY A 720 -1.13 -12.80 -5.22
C GLY A 720 -2.61 -12.62 -5.56
N SER A 721 -3.43 -12.14 -4.63
CA SER A 721 -4.86 -11.95 -4.90
C SER A 721 -5.18 -11.03 -6.07
N SER A 722 -4.27 -10.14 -6.47
CA SER A 722 -4.46 -9.19 -7.57
C SER A 722 -4.40 -9.80 -8.98
N VAL A 723 -4.68 -11.10 -9.16
CA VAL A 723 -4.75 -11.75 -10.48
C VAL A 723 -5.92 -12.75 -10.57
N PRO A 724 -6.46 -13.02 -11.78
CA PRO A 724 -7.48 -14.06 -11.97
C PRO A 724 -6.97 -15.45 -11.57
N LEU A 725 -7.80 -16.22 -10.87
CA LEU A 725 -7.55 -17.63 -10.60
C LEU A 725 -7.50 -18.48 -11.89
N LEU A 726 -6.79 -19.60 -11.84
CA LEU A 726 -6.68 -20.60 -12.89
C LEU A 726 -7.26 -21.97 -12.43
N PRO A 727 -8.07 -22.66 -13.25
CA PRO A 727 -8.53 -24.01 -12.98
C PRO A 727 -7.44 -25.06 -13.23
N LYS A 728 -7.54 -26.23 -12.58
CA LYS A 728 -6.55 -27.33 -12.64
C LYS A 728 -6.04 -27.63 -14.06
N ASN A 729 -6.92 -27.72 -15.06
CA ASN A 729 -6.56 -28.10 -16.43
C ASN A 729 -5.67 -27.07 -17.16
N ILE A 730 -5.57 -25.84 -16.66
CA ILE A 730 -4.57 -24.86 -17.11
C ILE A 730 -3.32 -24.96 -16.22
N CYS A 731 -3.50 -25.18 -14.92
CA CYS A 731 -2.41 -25.34 -13.95
C CYS A 731 -1.48 -26.55 -14.23
N ASP A 732 -1.96 -27.56 -14.95
CA ASP A 732 -1.20 -28.77 -15.30
C ASP A 732 0.08 -28.47 -16.11
N ASP A 733 0.02 -27.55 -17.08
CA ASP A 733 1.13 -27.24 -18.02
C ASP A 733 1.65 -25.79 -17.98
N VAL A 734 0.99 -24.87 -17.25
CA VAL A 734 1.33 -23.44 -17.30
C VAL A 734 2.68 -23.10 -16.66
N LEU A 735 3.45 -22.25 -17.34
CA LEU A 735 4.74 -21.75 -16.85
C LEU A 735 4.58 -20.51 -15.96
N MET A 736 5.37 -20.45 -14.89
CA MET A 736 5.40 -19.36 -13.93
C MET A 736 6.22 -18.17 -14.44
N ASP A 737 5.69 -17.47 -15.44
CA ASP A 737 6.19 -16.16 -15.88
C ASP A 737 5.09 -15.17 -16.31
N TYR A 738 5.46 -13.89 -16.43
CA TYR A 738 4.52 -12.80 -16.69
C TYR A 738 3.74 -12.99 -18.00
N ASP A 739 4.42 -13.42 -19.06
CA ASP A 739 3.81 -13.46 -20.39
C ASP A 739 3.03 -14.78 -20.61
N ALA A 740 3.37 -15.86 -19.89
CA ALA A 740 2.66 -17.14 -19.93
C ALA A 740 1.33 -17.01 -19.18
N LEU A 741 1.38 -16.52 -17.94
CA LEU A 741 0.17 -16.31 -17.13
C LEU A 741 -0.75 -15.27 -17.76
N LYS A 742 -0.19 -14.23 -18.41
CA LYS A 742 -0.99 -13.28 -19.21
C LYS A 742 -1.65 -13.93 -20.43
N ALA A 743 -1.00 -14.86 -21.11
CA ALA A 743 -1.58 -15.57 -22.26
C ALA A 743 -2.79 -16.45 -21.86
N VAL A 744 -2.76 -17.06 -20.68
CA VAL A 744 -3.91 -17.79 -20.11
C VAL A 744 -4.91 -16.91 -19.35
N GLN A 745 -4.92 -15.60 -19.63
CA GLN A 745 -5.81 -14.60 -19.04
C GLN A 745 -5.73 -14.46 -17.50
N SER A 746 -4.55 -14.68 -16.93
CA SER A 746 -4.17 -14.40 -15.55
C SER A 746 -2.94 -13.47 -15.51
N GLY A 747 -2.08 -13.55 -14.49
CA GLY A 747 -0.81 -12.81 -14.41
C GLY A 747 0.12 -13.36 -13.32
N LEU A 748 1.43 -13.06 -13.42
CA LEU A 748 2.40 -13.48 -12.40
C LEU A 748 2.35 -12.62 -11.13
N GLY A 749 1.92 -11.35 -11.22
CA GLY A 749 1.82 -10.45 -10.08
C GLY A 749 3.08 -10.41 -9.19
N THR A 750 2.94 -10.74 -7.91
CA THR A 750 4.07 -10.87 -6.94
C THR A 750 4.73 -12.26 -6.96
N ALA A 751 4.18 -13.21 -7.71
CA ALA A 751 4.43 -14.66 -7.65
C ALA A 751 4.09 -15.32 -6.30
N ALA A 752 3.07 -14.80 -5.60
CA ALA A 752 2.40 -15.51 -4.53
C ALA A 752 1.38 -16.52 -5.10
N VAL A 753 1.69 -17.80 -4.98
CA VAL A 753 0.87 -18.91 -5.47
C VAL A 753 -0.08 -19.35 -4.35
N ILE A 754 -1.35 -18.98 -4.45
CA ILE A 754 -2.41 -19.40 -3.50
C ILE A 754 -3.11 -20.62 -4.09
N VAL A 755 -2.91 -21.78 -3.47
CA VAL A 755 -3.41 -23.08 -3.95
C VAL A 755 -4.73 -23.42 -3.26
N MET A 756 -5.73 -23.87 -4.03
CA MET A 756 -7.05 -24.27 -3.55
C MET A 756 -7.35 -25.70 -3.98
N ASP A 757 -7.54 -26.59 -3.01
CA ASP A 757 -8.00 -27.97 -3.24
C ASP A 757 -9.53 -28.06 -3.29
N LYS A 758 -10.07 -29.22 -3.70
CA LYS A 758 -11.51 -29.48 -3.87
C LYS A 758 -12.32 -29.47 -2.56
N SER A 759 -11.69 -29.30 -1.40
CA SER A 759 -12.40 -29.15 -0.13
C SER A 759 -12.81 -27.71 0.18
N THR A 760 -12.28 -26.72 -0.56
CA THR A 760 -12.59 -25.31 -0.33
C THR A 760 -13.83 -24.85 -1.09
N ASP A 761 -14.61 -23.97 -0.48
CA ASP A 761 -15.54 -23.14 -1.22
C ASP A 761 -14.74 -22.05 -1.97
N VAL A 762 -14.63 -22.19 -3.30
CA VAL A 762 -13.93 -21.21 -4.15
C VAL A 762 -14.71 -19.91 -4.31
N VAL A 763 -16.04 -19.92 -4.12
CA VAL A 763 -16.89 -18.73 -4.20
C VAL A 763 -16.73 -17.90 -2.92
N ASP A 764 -16.71 -18.52 -1.75
CA ASP A 764 -16.40 -17.86 -0.47
C ASP A 764 -14.94 -17.36 -0.41
N ALA A 765 -13.98 -18.16 -0.89
CA ALA A 765 -12.58 -17.72 -0.97
C ALA A 765 -12.43 -16.42 -1.80
N ILE A 766 -13.09 -16.33 -2.95
CA ILE A 766 -13.09 -15.10 -3.77
C ILE A 766 -13.95 -13.99 -3.16
N ALA A 767 -15.08 -14.30 -2.50
CA ALA A 767 -15.86 -13.32 -1.75
C ALA A 767 -15.03 -12.66 -0.64
N ARG A 768 -14.18 -13.43 0.04
CA ARG A 768 -13.24 -12.94 1.06
C ARG A 768 -12.12 -12.07 0.47
N LEU A 769 -11.73 -12.27 -0.79
CA LEU A 769 -10.87 -11.35 -1.54
C LEU A 769 -11.62 -10.07 -1.95
N SER A 770 -12.88 -10.15 -2.40
CA SER A 770 -13.70 -8.96 -2.66
C SER A 770 -13.90 -8.12 -1.38
N TYR A 771 -14.08 -8.75 -0.21
CA TYR A 771 -14.09 -8.06 1.07
C TYR A 771 -12.75 -7.37 1.39
N PHE A 772 -11.62 -8.03 1.11
CA PHE A 772 -10.29 -7.42 1.26
C PHE A 772 -10.17 -6.16 0.39
N TYR A 773 -10.50 -6.23 -0.90
CA TYR A 773 -10.42 -5.05 -1.77
C TYR A 773 -11.41 -3.93 -1.42
N LYS A 774 -12.57 -4.26 -0.85
CA LYS A 774 -13.49 -3.29 -0.23
C LYS A 774 -12.84 -2.61 0.99
N HIS A 775 -12.19 -3.37 1.86
CA HIS A 775 -11.56 -2.87 3.10
C HIS A 775 -10.36 -1.96 2.78
N GLU A 776 -9.51 -2.39 1.85
CA GLU A 776 -8.27 -1.71 1.48
C GLU A 776 -8.45 -0.56 0.45
N SER A 777 -9.68 -0.24 0.05
CA SER A 777 -9.94 0.85 -0.88
C SER A 777 -9.80 2.21 -0.19
N CYS A 778 -8.86 3.05 -0.67
CA CYS A 778 -8.70 4.44 -0.19
C CYS A 778 -9.92 5.37 -0.44
N GLY A 779 -10.99 4.88 -1.07
CA GLY A 779 -12.24 5.62 -1.32
C GLY A 779 -12.15 6.78 -2.31
N GLN A 780 -11.00 6.98 -2.97
CA GLN A 780 -10.73 8.18 -3.77
C GLN A 780 -11.54 8.28 -5.07
N CYS A 781 -11.77 7.16 -5.77
CA CYS A 781 -12.50 7.13 -7.05
C CYS A 781 -13.76 6.27 -6.96
N THR A 782 -14.88 6.80 -7.45
CA THR A 782 -16.22 6.19 -7.31
C THR A 782 -16.32 4.75 -7.82
N PRO A 783 -15.76 4.38 -9.00
CA PRO A 783 -15.83 3.00 -9.48
C PRO A 783 -15.17 2.02 -8.51
N CYS A 784 -14.05 2.39 -7.89
CA CYS A 784 -13.44 1.57 -6.85
C CYS A 784 -14.25 1.60 -5.54
N ARG A 785 -14.57 2.79 -5.02
CA ARG A 785 -15.18 2.96 -3.69
C ARG A 785 -16.52 2.24 -3.57
N GLU A 786 -17.44 2.52 -4.49
CA GLU A 786 -18.77 1.92 -4.45
C GLU A 786 -18.75 0.51 -5.07
N GLY A 787 -18.03 0.36 -6.20
CA GLY A 787 -18.00 -0.88 -6.95
C GLY A 787 -17.39 -2.05 -6.19
N THR A 788 -16.30 -1.86 -5.42
CA THR A 788 -15.74 -2.95 -4.59
C THR A 788 -16.68 -3.37 -3.46
N GLY A 789 -17.43 -2.42 -2.88
CA GLY A 789 -18.52 -2.72 -1.96
C GLY A 789 -19.63 -3.54 -2.62
N TRP A 790 -20.03 -3.17 -3.84
CA TRP A 790 -21.06 -3.87 -4.60
C TRP A 790 -20.62 -5.28 -5.06
N LEU A 791 -19.37 -5.44 -5.52
CA LEU A 791 -18.77 -6.76 -5.80
C LEU A 791 -18.87 -7.67 -4.57
N TRP A 792 -18.45 -7.18 -3.41
CA TRP A 792 -18.55 -7.92 -2.15
C TRP A 792 -20.00 -8.30 -1.81
N MET A 793 -20.96 -7.36 -1.89
CA MET A 793 -22.38 -7.64 -1.62
C MET A 793 -23.00 -8.68 -2.57
N ILE A 794 -22.60 -8.71 -3.84
CA ILE A 794 -23.06 -9.74 -4.79
C ILE A 794 -22.36 -11.07 -4.50
N MET A 795 -21.06 -11.06 -4.20
CA MET A 795 -20.29 -12.27 -3.88
C MET A 795 -20.77 -12.97 -2.59
N GLU A 796 -21.07 -12.21 -1.53
CA GLU A 796 -21.67 -12.73 -0.28
C GLU A 796 -23.05 -13.36 -0.51
N ARG A 797 -23.80 -12.88 -1.51
CA ARG A 797 -25.05 -13.52 -1.94
C ARG A 797 -24.82 -14.75 -2.80
N MET A 798 -23.90 -14.69 -3.77
CA MET A 798 -23.61 -15.82 -4.66
C MET A 798 -23.02 -17.02 -3.93
N LYS A 799 -22.21 -16.85 -2.88
CA LYS A 799 -21.67 -17.97 -2.09
C LYS A 799 -22.74 -18.77 -1.35
N VAL A 800 -23.88 -18.14 -1.02
CA VAL A 800 -25.07 -18.79 -0.44
C VAL A 800 -26.20 -19.04 -1.47
N GLY A 801 -25.95 -18.79 -2.75
CA GLY A 801 -26.91 -18.97 -3.85
C GLY A 801 -28.03 -17.91 -3.94
N ASN A 802 -28.03 -16.86 -3.11
CA ASN A 802 -29.09 -15.85 -3.04
C ASN A 802 -28.95 -14.76 -4.15
N ALA A 803 -28.85 -15.19 -5.39
CA ALA A 803 -28.75 -14.36 -6.58
C ALA A 803 -29.45 -15.02 -7.77
N LYS A 804 -29.91 -14.24 -8.75
CA LYS A 804 -30.46 -14.78 -10.00
C LYS A 804 -29.35 -15.15 -10.99
N LEU A 805 -29.61 -16.07 -11.91
CA LEU A 805 -28.61 -16.50 -12.92
C LEU A 805 -28.10 -15.32 -13.78
N GLU A 806 -28.98 -14.36 -14.09
CA GLU A 806 -28.66 -13.12 -14.80
C GLU A 806 -27.67 -12.23 -14.03
N GLU A 807 -27.61 -12.34 -12.70
CA GLU A 807 -26.69 -11.54 -11.88
C GLU A 807 -25.22 -11.96 -12.07
N ILE A 808 -24.95 -13.15 -12.62
CA ILE A 808 -23.59 -13.56 -13.01
C ILE A 808 -23.08 -12.66 -14.15
N ASP A 809 -23.93 -12.37 -15.13
CA ASP A 809 -23.60 -11.47 -16.24
C ASP A 809 -23.60 -10.01 -15.81
N MET A 810 -24.51 -9.60 -14.91
CA MET A 810 -24.46 -8.30 -14.24
C MET A 810 -23.13 -8.10 -13.49
N LEU A 811 -22.68 -9.08 -12.71
CA LEU A 811 -21.41 -9.02 -11.98
C LEU A 811 -20.21 -8.97 -12.95
N GLN A 812 -20.29 -9.69 -14.06
CA GLN A 812 -19.33 -9.62 -15.15
C GLN A 812 -19.35 -8.26 -15.89
N GLU A 813 -20.44 -7.49 -15.82
CA GLU A 813 -20.46 -6.10 -16.27
C GLU A 813 -19.91 -5.13 -15.21
N VAL A 814 -20.35 -5.23 -13.95
CA VAL A 814 -19.88 -4.39 -12.83
C VAL A 814 -18.35 -4.46 -12.70
N THR A 815 -17.76 -5.64 -12.79
CA THR A 815 -16.29 -5.80 -12.83
C THR A 815 -15.62 -5.02 -13.96
N LYS A 816 -16.24 -4.92 -15.15
CA LYS A 816 -15.73 -4.14 -16.30
C LYS A 816 -16.02 -2.64 -16.21
N GLN A 817 -17.02 -2.23 -15.44
CA GLN A 817 -17.27 -0.82 -15.09
C GLN A 817 -16.26 -0.30 -14.05
N ILE A 818 -15.67 -1.21 -13.26
CA ILE A 818 -14.57 -0.91 -12.33
C ILE A 818 -13.22 -0.90 -13.06
N GLU A 819 -12.90 -2.00 -13.77
CA GLU A 819 -11.65 -2.17 -14.52
C GLU A 819 -11.42 -1.00 -15.50
N GLY A 820 -10.19 -0.47 -15.54
CA GLY A 820 -9.79 0.61 -16.43
C GLY A 820 -10.43 2.00 -16.17
N HIS A 821 -11.35 2.11 -15.21
CA HIS A 821 -12.04 3.37 -14.85
C HIS A 821 -11.56 3.96 -13.52
N THR A 822 -10.63 3.30 -12.83
CA THR A 822 -10.07 3.73 -11.54
C THR A 822 -8.75 4.50 -11.68
N ILE A 823 -8.41 5.31 -10.66
CA ILE A 823 -7.16 6.11 -10.66
C ILE A 823 -5.90 5.22 -10.63
N CYS A 824 -6.01 4.04 -10.03
CA CYS A 824 -4.93 3.06 -9.93
C CYS A 824 -5.46 1.63 -10.16
N ALA A 825 -4.52 0.68 -10.25
CA ALA A 825 -4.79 -0.73 -10.52
C ALA A 825 -5.45 -1.51 -9.37
N LEU A 826 -5.78 -0.89 -8.22
CA LEU A 826 -6.58 -1.56 -7.19
C LEU A 826 -7.99 -1.89 -7.70
N GLY A 827 -8.55 -1.08 -8.61
CA GLY A 827 -9.82 -1.40 -9.28
C GLY A 827 -9.72 -2.67 -10.13
N ASP A 828 -8.69 -2.74 -10.96
CA ASP A 828 -8.40 -3.92 -11.79
C ASP A 828 -8.14 -5.16 -10.92
N ALA A 829 -7.32 -5.03 -9.87
CA ALA A 829 -7.03 -6.06 -8.88
C ALA A 829 -8.27 -6.56 -8.10
N ALA A 830 -9.27 -5.70 -7.87
CA ALA A 830 -10.52 -6.08 -7.24
C ALA A 830 -11.50 -6.76 -8.22
N ALA A 831 -11.48 -6.36 -9.50
CA ALA A 831 -12.31 -6.93 -10.54
C ALA A 831 -11.82 -8.31 -10.98
N TRP A 832 -10.52 -8.46 -11.23
CA TRP A 832 -9.91 -9.64 -11.84
C TRP A 832 -10.14 -10.99 -11.13
N PRO A 833 -10.16 -11.09 -9.78
CA PRO A 833 -10.47 -12.35 -9.08
C PRO A 833 -11.91 -12.81 -9.33
N VAL A 834 -12.85 -11.85 -9.33
CA VAL A 834 -14.28 -12.09 -9.61
C VAL A 834 -14.46 -12.45 -11.10
N GLN A 835 -13.79 -11.76 -12.02
CA GLN A 835 -13.78 -12.14 -13.44
C GLN A 835 -13.19 -13.55 -13.66
N GLY A 836 -12.13 -13.91 -12.94
CA GLY A 836 -11.52 -15.24 -12.98
C GLY A 836 -12.47 -16.33 -12.47
N LEU A 837 -13.17 -16.07 -11.36
CA LEU A 837 -14.20 -16.95 -10.84
C LEU A 837 -15.35 -17.15 -11.83
N ILE A 838 -15.89 -16.06 -12.40
CA ILE A 838 -16.97 -16.16 -13.39
C ILE A 838 -16.50 -16.94 -14.62
N ARG A 839 -15.34 -16.60 -15.20
CA ARG A 839 -14.85 -17.25 -16.42
C ARG A 839 -14.60 -18.76 -16.26
N HIS A 840 -14.15 -19.21 -15.09
CA HIS A 840 -13.69 -20.60 -14.89
C HIS A 840 -14.64 -21.45 -14.01
N PHE A 841 -15.43 -20.82 -13.14
CA PHE A 841 -16.32 -21.47 -12.17
C PHE A 841 -17.77 -20.97 -12.22
N ARG A 842 -18.20 -20.29 -13.31
CA ARG A 842 -19.63 -20.03 -13.58
C ARG A 842 -20.54 -21.25 -13.39
N PRO A 843 -20.19 -22.48 -13.82
CA PRO A 843 -21.04 -23.66 -13.54
C PRO A 843 -21.32 -23.88 -12.04
N GLU A 844 -20.37 -23.53 -11.17
CA GLU A 844 -20.44 -23.70 -9.71
C GLU A 844 -21.13 -22.51 -9.01
N LEU A 845 -21.19 -21.34 -9.66
CA LEU A 845 -22.10 -20.24 -9.32
C LEU A 845 -23.55 -20.58 -9.71
N GLU A 846 -23.77 -21.04 -10.94
CA GLU A 846 -25.09 -21.46 -11.43
C GLU A 846 -25.64 -22.64 -10.63
N ARG A 847 -24.79 -23.58 -10.20
CA ARG A 847 -25.20 -24.70 -9.33
C ARG A 847 -25.76 -24.20 -8.00
N ARG A 848 -25.07 -23.31 -7.28
CA ARG A 848 -25.56 -22.71 -6.02
C ARG A 848 -26.90 -22.01 -6.18
N ILE A 849 -27.06 -21.25 -7.27
CA ILE A 849 -28.29 -20.50 -7.55
C ILE A 849 -29.47 -21.46 -7.82
N ARG A 850 -29.25 -22.55 -8.57
CA ARG A 850 -30.28 -23.57 -8.82
C ARG A 850 -30.63 -24.34 -7.54
N GLU A 851 -29.62 -24.79 -6.79
CA GLU A 851 -29.77 -25.46 -5.49
C GLU A 851 -30.55 -24.60 -4.48
N ARG A 852 -30.29 -23.28 -4.45
CA ARG A 852 -31.06 -22.32 -3.63
C ARG A 852 -32.52 -22.22 -4.10
N ALA A 853 -32.78 -22.10 -5.40
CA ALA A 853 -34.13 -22.01 -5.94
C ALA A 853 -34.94 -23.30 -5.76
N GLU A 854 -34.32 -24.47 -5.93
CA GLU A 854 -34.92 -25.78 -5.64
C GLU A 854 -35.26 -25.92 -4.14
N LYS A 855 -34.36 -25.46 -3.26
CA LYS A 855 -34.62 -25.40 -1.81
C LYS A 855 -35.78 -24.46 -1.48
N GLU A 856 -35.85 -23.26 -2.06
CA GLU A 856 -36.95 -22.32 -1.82
C GLU A 856 -38.30 -22.84 -2.34
N LEU A 857 -38.32 -23.59 -3.45
CA LEU A 857 -39.52 -24.26 -3.93
C LEU A 857 -39.99 -25.39 -2.99
N LEU A 858 -39.05 -26.12 -2.38
CA LEU A 858 -39.37 -27.15 -1.37
C LEU A 858 -39.85 -26.50 -0.06
N GLU A 859 -39.19 -25.44 0.42
CA GLU A 859 -39.59 -24.67 1.60
C GLU A 859 -40.96 -23.97 1.42
N ALA A 860 -41.36 -23.63 0.19
CA ALA A 860 -42.67 -23.09 -0.14
C ALA A 860 -43.76 -24.15 -0.44
N SER A 861 -43.38 -25.44 -0.44
CA SER A 861 -44.29 -26.58 -0.69
C SER A 861 -44.59 -27.42 0.56
N ALA A 862 -44.06 -27.01 1.72
CA ALA A 862 -44.12 -27.71 3.01
C ALA A 862 -44.91 -26.92 4.07
#